data_AF-B0NJM8-F1
#
_entry.id   AF-B0NJM8-F1
#
_cell.length_a   1.000
_cell.length_b   1.000
_cell.length_c   1.000
_cell.angle_alpha   90.00
_cell.angle_beta   90.00
_cell.angle_gamma   90.00
#
_symmetry.space_group_name_H-M   'P 1'
#
loop_
_entity.id
_entity.type
_entity.pdbx_description
1 polymer ?
#
loop_
_entity_poly.entity_id
_entity_poly.type
_entity_poly.pdbx_seq_one_letter_code
_entity_poly.pdbx_strand_id
1 'polypeptide(L)'
;MRKKVFRILCIIFSAGVFMSVFYPWTVLNGESYTIIEFYKQAVFDKQLYTMADMGGSVYLLLIFLIFPMVVGILSGVKAVLLVFRKNYYLLGEIINISELISVAAFFAFQGYELLTAPFFQAIFVFLEFMMECYLSDVDRFTNEWEIHKIKNRTEKEERKQRLAFPGNYDRRLRKIIRKDALHPSKAVVLVCIGNGILLGSAFALFAVKEQFQKNYSAKAVLPTEGLNGILTNGLLVITIFYIFFAIAAFFNYVHNHQERRNLFWTLGSRERLNSIAWKMEYEFMIVLSMIPGYIIGVGIYNLLRVMLKKELGVLIDGRTQLQLYFLSGLLYLCLSGVIIWLSSILLRKELRGEKRNIRKLSTPTKGVAVITVMLSLGYLVFSIGRYMQRRNGESLNIFVYGIILGGICVLCSIRLLESLNRRGKAQNFQVLLDKIPMQSGFFKEAGLQSVVFAFHFIFLGFLSVTMAGKLSAPSPDTLFPHEYVCMAYPEDEELFTELRDKNLADVKSYPMIRVTSVQGNPTDWIDIANNYYRKIIWPQGQHIGISRSTYESLCTDEKKNISNFTLSEDEIYVVYQEDCSVKAHPLEWYMNRRTPFIKEGQPLRWYNPFARENYYPPRKVIGQERKVLTGVFERGIQEHIVVFSDDYFNQLHDVDGPSVLYFVDCLEKNKKEVEKVLSVFASRHMEDSSWDRLIQPYYSKTEKITDMEAERKLEQISTSIEMLLSVFCVFIFCFIKIEFEQEEKQKRFQTLFCLGMHKKQVKHSLWREICRFISLPLIFAYTLATVVVTFIWKMRFVTGAESRKLWMTLIIIWTIYLLLQMLLTFVLYRYQLNNLNLKNGVRGRRR
;
A
#
# COMPACT_ATOMS: atom_id res chain seq x y z
N MET A 1 -44.45 38.04 -4.77
CA MET A 1 -43.86 38.48 -3.47
C MET A 1 -42.53 37.81 -3.15
N ARG A 2 -42.43 36.47 -3.14
CA ARG A 2 -41.21 35.72 -2.77
C ARG A 2 -39.91 36.23 -3.42
N LYS A 3 -39.82 36.32 -4.76
CA LYS A 3 -38.58 36.71 -5.48
C LYS A 3 -38.01 38.10 -5.11
N LYS A 4 -38.86 39.05 -4.67
CA LYS A 4 -38.42 40.39 -4.24
C LYS A 4 -37.79 40.37 -2.84
N VAL A 5 -38.36 39.58 -1.93
CA VAL A 5 -37.83 39.36 -0.58
C VAL A 5 -36.50 38.60 -0.63
N PHE A 6 -36.43 37.54 -1.44
CA PHE A 6 -35.20 36.76 -1.63
C PHE A 6 -34.05 37.60 -2.19
N ARG A 7 -34.32 38.52 -3.12
CA ARG A 7 -33.31 39.45 -3.65
C ARG A 7 -32.79 40.42 -2.57
N ILE A 8 -33.68 40.93 -1.72
CA ILE A 8 -33.29 41.82 -0.61
C ILE A 8 -32.40 41.05 0.39
N LEU A 9 -32.72 39.78 0.66
CA LEU A 9 -31.90 38.93 1.53
C LEU A 9 -30.51 38.63 0.92
N CYS A 10 -30.43 38.35 -0.38
CA CYS A 10 -29.13 38.21 -1.06
C CYS A 10 -28.29 39.50 -0.95
N ILE A 11 -28.90 40.68 -1.12
CA ILE A 11 -28.19 41.97 -0.95
C ILE A 11 -27.66 42.11 0.48
N ILE A 12 -28.46 41.76 1.50
CA ILE A 12 -28.06 41.81 2.91
C ILE A 12 -26.90 40.85 3.18
N PHE A 13 -26.95 39.62 2.68
CA PHE A 13 -25.89 38.64 2.87
C PHE A 13 -24.60 39.05 2.16
N SER A 14 -24.65 39.47 0.90
CA SER A 14 -23.46 39.92 0.17
C SER A 14 -22.85 41.19 0.78
N ALA A 15 -23.67 42.09 1.35
CA ALA A 15 -23.19 43.23 2.13
C ALA A 15 -22.54 42.80 3.46
N GLY A 16 -23.10 41.79 4.14
CA GLY A 16 -22.52 41.19 5.34
C GLY A 16 -21.14 40.57 5.09
N VAL A 17 -20.97 39.90 3.95
CA VAL A 17 -19.68 39.34 3.49
C VAL A 17 -18.66 40.45 3.16
N PHE A 18 -19.11 41.59 2.64
CA PHE A 18 -18.21 42.73 2.44
C PHE A 18 -17.74 43.30 3.79
N MET A 19 -18.65 43.41 4.76
CA MET A 19 -18.34 43.96 6.07
C MET A 19 -17.38 43.08 6.89
N SER A 20 -17.39 41.75 6.72
CA SER A 20 -16.50 40.84 7.45
C SER A 20 -15.02 41.10 7.21
N VAL A 21 -14.62 41.68 6.08
CA VAL A 21 -13.21 42.01 5.79
C VAL A 21 -12.64 43.05 6.77
N PHE A 22 -13.49 43.90 7.34
CA PHE A 22 -13.10 44.97 8.27
C PHE A 22 -13.12 44.55 9.75
N TYR A 23 -13.52 43.30 10.05
CA TYR A 23 -13.49 42.76 11.40
C TYR A 23 -12.23 41.92 11.65
N PRO A 24 -11.85 41.64 12.90
CA PRO A 24 -10.67 40.83 13.20
C PRO A 24 -10.82 39.38 12.72
N TRP A 25 -9.83 38.88 11.97
CA TRP A 25 -9.83 37.53 11.38
C TRP A 25 -9.01 36.52 12.15
N THR A 26 -7.84 36.94 12.63
CA THR A 26 -6.87 36.04 13.26
C THR A 26 -6.17 36.70 14.43
N VAL A 27 -5.77 35.90 15.41
CA VAL A 27 -4.88 36.32 16.49
C VAL A 27 -3.47 35.84 16.17
N LEU A 28 -2.53 36.77 16.16
CA LEU A 28 -1.09 36.47 16.11
C LEU A 28 -0.47 37.08 17.36
N ASN A 29 0.22 36.27 18.16
CA ASN A 29 0.91 36.70 19.38
C ASN A 29 0.04 37.45 20.41
N GLY A 30 -1.26 37.11 20.48
CA GLY A 30 -2.21 37.75 21.41
C GLY A 30 -2.81 39.06 20.91
N GLU A 31 -2.36 39.59 19.77
CA GLU A 31 -2.99 40.72 19.08
C GLU A 31 -3.93 40.26 17.97
N SER A 32 -5.10 40.90 17.86
CA SER A 32 -6.11 40.60 16.85
C SER A 32 -5.88 41.44 15.59
N TYR A 33 -5.79 40.80 14.43
CA TYR A 33 -5.59 41.49 13.16
C TYR A 33 -6.81 41.40 12.25
N THR A 34 -7.23 42.53 11.69
CA THR A 34 -8.07 42.54 10.47
C THR A 34 -7.23 42.13 9.26
N ILE A 35 -7.87 41.70 8.17
CA ILE A 35 -7.15 41.36 6.93
C ILE A 35 -6.31 42.56 6.44
N ILE A 36 -6.88 43.76 6.52
CA ILE A 36 -6.25 45.00 6.03
C ILE A 36 -5.05 45.38 6.91
N GLU A 37 -5.20 45.32 8.24
CA GLU A 37 -4.09 45.61 9.18
C GLU A 37 -2.97 44.59 9.04
N PHE A 38 -3.29 43.31 8.86
CA PHE A 38 -2.31 42.27 8.61
C PHE A 38 -1.47 42.57 7.36
N TYR A 39 -2.11 42.89 6.22
CA TYR A 39 -1.36 43.25 5.00
C TYR A 39 -0.60 44.56 5.15
N LYS A 40 -1.13 45.54 5.88
CA LYS A 40 -0.43 46.79 6.17
C LYS A 40 0.88 46.51 6.90
N GLN A 41 0.85 45.78 8.01
CA GLN A 41 2.06 45.51 8.79
C GLN A 41 3.00 44.51 8.11
N ALA A 42 2.47 43.43 7.54
CA ALA A 42 3.27 42.39 6.92
C ALA A 42 3.93 42.86 5.62
N VAL A 43 3.21 43.55 4.73
CA VAL A 43 3.69 43.91 3.39
C VAL A 43 4.15 45.36 3.30
N PHE A 44 3.35 46.32 3.77
CA PHE A 44 3.66 47.74 3.62
C PHE A 44 4.71 48.23 4.63
N ASP A 45 4.61 47.79 5.89
CA ASP A 45 5.57 48.13 6.94
C ASP A 45 6.78 47.17 6.97
N LYS A 46 6.81 46.17 6.07
CA LYS A 46 7.89 45.18 5.89
C LYS A 46 8.24 44.36 7.15
N GLN A 47 7.28 44.13 8.04
CA GLN A 47 7.47 43.38 9.30
C GLN A 47 7.16 41.88 9.18
N LEU A 48 7.04 41.34 7.96
CA LEU A 48 6.72 39.92 7.74
C LEU A 48 7.74 38.97 8.42
N TYR A 49 9.03 39.28 8.34
CA TYR A 49 10.08 38.45 8.93
C TYR A 49 10.01 38.42 10.46
N THR A 50 9.79 39.58 11.09
CA THR A 50 9.64 39.70 12.55
C THR A 50 8.38 39.01 13.06
N MET A 51 7.30 39.01 12.28
CA MET A 51 6.08 38.25 12.60
C MET A 51 6.27 36.74 12.42
N ALA A 52 7.03 36.33 11.40
CA ALA A 52 7.23 34.93 11.07
C ALA A 52 8.27 34.20 11.96
N ASP A 53 9.18 34.93 12.61
CA ASP A 53 10.20 34.36 13.50
C ASP A 53 9.58 33.66 14.74
N MET A 54 8.36 34.05 15.11
CA MET A 54 7.61 33.49 16.23
C MET A 54 6.57 32.42 15.82
N GLY A 55 6.41 32.17 14.51
CA GLY A 55 5.49 31.15 13.96
C GLY A 55 5.45 31.13 12.44
N GLY A 56 5.86 30.02 11.81
CA GLY A 56 5.94 29.89 10.34
C GLY A 56 4.60 29.90 9.58
N SER A 57 3.47 29.95 10.28
CA SER A 57 2.13 30.05 9.70
C SER A 57 1.83 31.42 9.07
N VAL A 58 2.59 32.46 9.42
CA VAL A 58 2.43 33.84 8.92
C VAL A 58 2.67 33.95 7.40
N TYR A 59 3.65 33.21 6.86
CA TYR A 59 3.91 33.18 5.41
C TYR A 59 2.73 32.63 4.61
N LEU A 60 1.99 31.68 5.19
CA LEU A 60 0.82 31.09 4.57
C LEU A 60 -0.40 32.02 4.68
N LEU A 61 -0.56 32.72 5.81
CA LEU A 61 -1.61 33.74 5.99
C LEU A 61 -1.52 34.84 4.93
N LEU A 62 -0.31 35.24 4.53
CA LEU A 62 -0.09 36.20 3.44
C LEU A 62 -0.69 35.76 2.10
N ILE A 63 -0.67 34.46 1.81
CA ILE A 63 -1.22 33.90 0.56
C ILE A 63 -2.72 33.64 0.73
N PHE A 64 -3.13 33.12 1.89
CA PHE A 64 -4.49 32.66 2.09
C PHE A 64 -5.50 33.76 2.41
N LEU A 65 -5.09 34.86 3.06
CA LEU A 65 -5.99 35.99 3.34
C LEU A 65 -6.36 36.80 2.09
N ILE A 66 -5.71 36.55 0.94
CA ILE A 66 -6.08 37.13 -0.35
C ILE A 66 -7.46 36.62 -0.78
N PHE A 67 -7.74 35.33 -0.59
CA PHE A 67 -9.01 34.72 -1.00
C PHE A 67 -10.23 35.32 -0.27
N PRO A 68 -10.27 35.40 1.08
CA PRO A 68 -11.38 36.03 1.78
C PRO A 68 -11.47 37.53 1.50
N MET A 69 -10.34 38.23 1.26
CA MET A 69 -10.35 39.63 0.82
C MET A 69 -11.04 39.82 -0.53
N VAL A 70 -10.68 38.98 -1.52
CA VAL A 70 -11.29 38.98 -2.85
C VAL A 70 -12.77 38.64 -2.76
N VAL A 71 -13.16 37.64 -1.95
CA VAL A 71 -14.55 37.28 -1.70
C VAL A 71 -15.34 38.47 -1.14
N GLY A 72 -14.81 39.17 -0.15
CA GLY A 72 -15.46 40.34 0.44
C GLY A 72 -15.71 41.44 -0.59
N ILE A 73 -14.66 41.82 -1.34
CA ILE A 73 -14.75 42.88 -2.37
C ILE A 73 -15.74 42.50 -3.47
N LEU A 74 -15.64 41.28 -4.02
CA LEU A 74 -16.53 40.82 -5.07
C LEU A 74 -17.99 40.70 -4.59
N SER A 75 -18.21 40.32 -3.33
CA SER A 75 -19.55 40.31 -2.73
C SER A 75 -20.14 41.71 -2.58
N GLY A 76 -19.31 42.70 -2.23
CA GLY A 76 -19.72 44.11 -2.25
C GLY A 76 -20.14 44.58 -3.65
N VAL A 77 -19.35 44.26 -4.67
CA VAL A 77 -19.70 44.53 -6.09
C VAL A 77 -21.00 43.83 -6.48
N LYS A 78 -21.18 42.56 -6.08
CA LYS A 78 -22.40 41.79 -6.33
C LYS A 78 -23.62 42.43 -5.66
N ALA A 79 -23.49 42.90 -4.42
CA ALA A 79 -24.56 43.58 -3.70
C ALA A 79 -25.05 44.83 -4.46
N VAL A 80 -24.12 45.66 -4.95
CA VAL A 80 -24.45 46.86 -5.75
C VAL A 80 -25.14 46.48 -7.06
N LEU A 81 -24.65 45.47 -7.77
CA LEU A 81 -25.26 45.01 -9.01
C LEU A 81 -26.69 44.48 -8.80
N LEU A 82 -26.93 43.76 -7.70
CA LEU A 82 -28.25 43.25 -7.33
C LEU A 82 -29.25 44.38 -7.01
N VAL A 83 -28.79 45.51 -6.44
CA VAL A 83 -29.61 46.74 -6.25
C VAL A 83 -30.06 47.30 -7.60
N PHE A 84 -29.17 47.36 -8.59
CA PHE A 84 -29.49 47.74 -9.98
C PHE A 84 -30.22 46.66 -10.78
N ARG A 85 -30.66 45.58 -10.12
CA ARG A 85 -31.39 44.44 -10.71
C ARG A 85 -30.60 43.67 -11.77
N LYS A 86 -29.26 43.77 -11.78
CA LYS A 86 -28.39 42.96 -12.63
C LYS A 86 -27.85 41.80 -11.79
N ASN A 87 -28.14 40.56 -12.19
CA ASN A 87 -27.58 39.37 -11.56
C ASN A 87 -26.68 38.62 -12.56
N TYR A 88 -25.39 38.52 -12.25
CA TYR A 88 -24.41 37.78 -13.05
C TYR A 88 -24.04 36.49 -12.32
N TYR A 89 -24.50 35.36 -12.87
CA TYR A 89 -24.29 34.04 -12.27
C TYR A 89 -22.80 33.68 -12.08
N LEU A 90 -21.96 34.01 -13.08
CA LEU A 90 -20.51 33.79 -13.03
C LEU A 90 -19.83 34.49 -11.83
N LEU A 91 -20.32 35.66 -11.41
CA LEU A 91 -19.78 36.39 -10.27
C LEU A 91 -20.04 35.63 -8.96
N GLY A 92 -21.22 35.02 -8.82
CA GLY A 92 -21.55 34.15 -7.69
C GLY A 92 -20.72 32.87 -7.63
N GLU A 93 -20.48 32.22 -8.78
CA GLU A 93 -19.61 31.05 -8.84
C GLU A 93 -18.17 31.35 -8.43
N ILE A 94 -17.61 32.48 -8.88
CA ILE A 94 -16.26 32.91 -8.51
C ILE A 94 -16.15 33.16 -7.00
N ILE A 95 -17.14 33.82 -6.41
CA ILE A 95 -17.22 34.06 -4.96
C ILE A 95 -17.26 32.72 -4.20
N ASN A 96 -18.11 31.78 -4.61
CA ASN A 96 -18.25 30.48 -3.95
C ASN A 96 -16.99 29.61 -4.07
N ILE A 97 -16.35 29.57 -5.24
CA ILE A 97 -15.10 28.84 -5.46
C ILE A 97 -13.98 29.45 -4.62
N SER A 98 -13.89 30.77 -4.56
CA SER A 98 -12.86 31.48 -3.79
C SER A 98 -13.05 31.29 -2.28
N GLU A 99 -14.30 31.31 -1.80
CA GLU A 99 -14.63 31.01 -0.40
C GLU A 99 -14.36 29.54 -0.06
N LEU A 100 -14.65 28.60 -0.96
CA LEU A 100 -14.34 27.18 -0.75
C LEU A 100 -12.84 26.94 -0.68
N ILE A 101 -12.05 27.62 -1.52
CA ILE A 101 -10.58 27.59 -1.44
C ILE A 101 -10.13 28.17 -0.09
N SER A 102 -10.73 29.27 0.37
CA SER A 102 -10.46 29.85 1.68
C SER A 102 -10.74 28.86 2.82
N VAL A 103 -11.92 28.23 2.84
CA VAL A 103 -12.31 27.23 3.85
C VAL A 103 -11.45 25.97 3.79
N ALA A 104 -11.13 25.47 2.59
CA ALA A 104 -10.26 24.31 2.43
C ALA A 104 -8.84 24.61 2.90
N ALA A 105 -8.31 25.80 2.61
CA ALA A 105 -7.04 26.26 3.14
C ALA A 105 -7.08 26.35 4.68
N PHE A 106 -8.19 26.84 5.26
CA PHE A 106 -8.35 26.88 6.71
C PHE A 106 -8.26 25.50 7.37
N PHE A 107 -8.88 24.47 6.81
CA PHE A 107 -8.84 23.11 7.39
C PHE A 107 -7.57 22.33 7.06
N ALA A 108 -6.89 22.63 5.95
CA ALA A 108 -5.69 21.90 5.52
C ALA A 108 -4.42 22.33 6.27
N PHE A 109 -4.39 23.54 6.82
CA PHE A 109 -3.21 24.14 7.47
C PHE A 109 -3.54 24.56 8.90
N GLN A 110 -3.04 23.83 9.91
CA GLN A 110 -3.23 24.15 11.34
C GLN A 110 -2.04 24.97 11.87
N GLY A 111 -2.30 26.08 12.58
CA GLY A 111 -1.25 26.93 13.19
C GLY A 111 -1.57 28.41 13.44
N TYR A 112 -2.83 28.83 13.40
CA TYR A 112 -3.30 30.19 13.74
C TYR A 112 -4.70 30.10 14.36
N GLU A 113 -5.03 31.02 15.27
CA GLU A 113 -6.35 31.07 15.90
C GLU A 113 -7.31 31.92 15.08
N LEU A 114 -8.48 31.37 14.78
CA LEU A 114 -9.55 32.07 14.07
C LEU A 114 -10.47 32.79 15.07
N LEU A 115 -10.75 34.06 14.75
CA LEU A 115 -11.78 34.84 15.43
C LEU A 115 -13.14 34.61 14.75
N THR A 116 -14.14 35.45 15.05
CA THR A 116 -15.52 35.24 14.61
C THR A 116 -15.77 35.64 13.15
N ALA A 117 -15.02 36.59 12.59
CA ALA A 117 -15.24 37.13 11.24
C ALA A 117 -15.16 36.10 10.08
N PRO A 118 -14.20 35.15 10.06
CA PRO A 118 -14.14 34.07 9.07
C PRO A 118 -15.40 33.21 9.05
N PHE A 119 -15.94 32.88 10.24
CA PHE A 119 -17.17 32.11 10.35
C PHE A 119 -18.38 32.90 9.85
N PHE A 120 -18.46 34.19 10.15
CA PHE A 120 -19.53 35.05 9.63
C PHE A 120 -19.50 35.15 8.10
N GLN A 121 -18.31 35.32 7.51
CA GLN A 121 -18.14 35.34 6.06
C GLN A 121 -18.62 34.03 5.41
N ALA A 122 -18.13 32.89 5.89
CA ALA A 122 -18.50 31.58 5.38
C ALA A 122 -20.01 31.31 5.52
N ILE A 123 -20.61 31.68 6.66
CA ILE A 123 -22.05 31.55 6.89
C ILE A 123 -22.84 32.42 5.92
N PHE A 124 -22.47 33.68 5.70
CA PHE A 124 -23.22 34.54 4.80
C PHE A 124 -23.08 34.16 3.33
N VAL A 125 -21.87 33.75 2.88
CA VAL A 125 -21.68 33.18 1.53
C VAL A 125 -22.51 31.91 1.37
N PHE A 126 -22.53 31.04 2.37
CA PHE A 126 -23.35 29.83 2.36
C PHE A 126 -24.85 30.14 2.33
N LEU A 127 -25.33 31.08 3.14
CA LEU A 127 -26.72 31.51 3.15
C LEU A 127 -27.12 32.10 1.80
N GLU A 128 -26.26 32.90 1.19
CA GLU A 128 -26.47 33.46 -0.14
C GLU A 128 -26.52 32.36 -1.21
N PHE A 129 -25.56 31.43 -1.21
CA PHE A 129 -25.53 30.27 -2.11
C PHE A 129 -26.78 29.40 -1.95
N MET A 130 -27.19 29.10 -0.73
CA MET A 130 -28.41 28.36 -0.44
C MET A 130 -29.64 29.09 -0.96
N MET A 131 -29.66 30.42 -0.89
CA MET A 131 -30.73 31.25 -1.42
C MET A 131 -30.78 31.25 -2.94
N GLU A 132 -29.62 31.30 -3.61
CA GLU A 132 -29.50 31.22 -5.07
C GLU A 132 -29.86 29.83 -5.59
N CYS A 133 -29.36 28.77 -4.96
CA CYS A 133 -29.77 27.40 -5.24
C CYS A 133 -31.27 27.22 -5.01
N TYR A 134 -31.80 27.70 -3.89
CA TYR A 134 -33.23 27.66 -3.64
C TYR A 134 -34.01 28.43 -4.71
N LEU A 135 -33.57 29.60 -5.17
CA LEU A 135 -34.24 30.34 -6.24
C LEU A 135 -34.15 29.66 -7.61
N SER A 136 -33.01 29.06 -7.96
CA SER A 136 -32.85 28.32 -9.23
C SER A 136 -33.65 27.02 -9.23
N ASP A 137 -33.76 26.42 -8.05
CA ASP A 137 -34.43 25.15 -7.86
C ASP A 137 -35.90 25.32 -7.54
N VAL A 138 -36.39 26.43 -6.97
CA VAL A 138 -37.82 26.59 -6.62
C VAL A 138 -38.71 26.40 -7.84
N ASP A 139 -38.38 26.98 -9.00
CA ASP A 139 -39.23 26.84 -10.19
C ASP A 139 -39.18 25.41 -10.79
N ARG A 140 -38.10 24.64 -10.53
CA ARG A 140 -37.91 23.25 -11.01
C ARG A 140 -38.36 22.18 -9.99
N PHE A 141 -38.15 22.44 -8.70
CA PHE A 141 -38.37 21.55 -7.57
C PHE A 141 -39.75 21.73 -6.94
N THR A 142 -40.41 22.91 -6.91
CA THR A 142 -41.72 22.96 -6.21
C THR A 142 -42.75 22.06 -6.85
N ASN A 143 -42.72 21.86 -8.17
CA ASN A 143 -43.57 20.86 -8.81
C ASN A 143 -42.94 19.46 -8.77
N GLU A 144 -41.71 19.27 -9.23
CA GLU A 144 -41.13 17.92 -9.34
C GLU A 144 -40.79 17.28 -7.98
N TRP A 145 -40.33 18.06 -7.00
CA TRP A 145 -39.97 17.58 -5.66
C TRP A 145 -41.16 17.44 -4.73
N GLU A 146 -42.20 18.28 -4.80
CA GLU A 146 -43.45 17.97 -4.07
C GLU A 146 -44.07 16.70 -4.62
N ILE A 147 -44.11 16.55 -5.96
CA ILE A 147 -44.55 15.30 -6.60
C ILE A 147 -43.65 14.13 -6.19
N HIS A 148 -42.32 14.25 -6.23
CA HIS A 148 -41.40 13.16 -5.86
C HIS A 148 -41.34 12.87 -4.37
N LYS A 149 -41.51 13.86 -3.50
CA LYS A 149 -41.48 13.70 -2.04
C LYS A 149 -42.79 13.13 -1.54
N ILE A 150 -43.92 13.63 -2.04
CA ILE A 150 -45.23 13.02 -1.79
C ILE A 150 -45.19 11.61 -2.34
N LYS A 151 -44.78 11.38 -3.60
CA LYS A 151 -44.64 10.04 -4.18
C LYS A 151 -43.69 9.12 -3.42
N ASN A 152 -42.50 9.57 -3.01
CA ASN A 152 -41.56 8.73 -2.24
C ASN A 152 -42.04 8.48 -0.81
N ARG A 153 -42.77 9.43 -0.21
CA ARG A 153 -43.31 9.31 1.15
C ARG A 153 -44.55 8.43 1.15
N THR A 154 -45.46 8.61 0.19
CA THR A 154 -46.58 7.71 -0.05
C THR A 154 -46.05 6.33 -0.46
N GLU A 155 -45.10 6.20 -1.38
CA GLU A 155 -44.48 4.89 -1.69
C GLU A 155 -43.80 4.26 -0.46
N LYS A 156 -43.13 5.02 0.42
CA LYS A 156 -42.53 4.48 1.65
C LYS A 156 -43.55 4.11 2.73
N GLU A 157 -44.60 4.91 2.91
CA GLU A 157 -45.66 4.71 3.89
C GLU A 157 -46.61 3.60 3.43
N GLU A 158 -47.00 3.60 2.15
CA GLU A 158 -47.73 2.53 1.50
C GLU A 158 -46.88 1.24 1.44
N ARG A 159 -45.56 1.31 1.23
CA ARG A 159 -44.66 0.14 1.38
C ARG A 159 -44.54 -0.31 2.83
N LYS A 160 -44.53 0.59 3.81
CA LYS A 160 -44.59 0.24 5.24
C LYS A 160 -45.92 -0.40 5.61
N GLN A 161 -47.04 0.02 5.02
CA GLN A 161 -48.37 -0.53 5.24
C GLN A 161 -48.57 -1.87 4.50
N ARG A 162 -48.25 -1.94 3.19
CA ARG A 162 -48.24 -3.18 2.38
C ARG A 162 -47.28 -4.24 2.94
N LEU A 163 -46.14 -3.81 3.50
CA LEU A 163 -45.17 -4.67 4.17
C LEU A 163 -45.27 -4.60 5.71
N ALA A 164 -46.37 -4.14 6.30
CA ALA A 164 -46.61 -4.37 7.72
C ALA A 164 -47.06 -5.82 7.89
N PHE A 165 -46.42 -6.59 8.77
CA PHE A 165 -46.90 -7.91 9.16
C PHE A 165 -47.06 -7.88 10.67
N PRO A 166 -48.29 -7.93 11.17
CA PRO A 166 -48.55 -7.88 12.60
C PRO A 166 -48.25 -9.22 13.30
N GLY A 167 -47.92 -10.28 12.55
CA GLY A 167 -47.59 -11.60 13.10
C GLY A 167 -46.09 -11.83 13.33
N ASN A 168 -45.77 -12.82 14.18
CA ASN A 168 -44.42 -13.36 14.27
C ASN A 168 -44.24 -14.48 13.23
N TYR A 169 -43.07 -14.54 12.59
CA TYR A 169 -42.73 -15.68 11.74
C TYR A 169 -42.77 -16.98 12.57
N ASP A 170 -43.44 -18.00 12.02
CA ASP A 170 -43.59 -19.30 12.67
C ASP A 170 -42.21 -19.87 13.07
N ARG A 171 -42.14 -20.51 14.25
CA ARG A 171 -40.94 -21.21 14.74
C ARG A 171 -40.46 -22.25 13.73
N ARG A 172 -41.36 -22.87 12.95
CA ARG A 172 -41.00 -23.83 11.90
C ARG A 172 -40.16 -23.21 10.80
N LEU A 173 -40.51 -22.01 10.34
CA LEU A 173 -39.73 -21.28 9.32
C LEU A 173 -38.32 -20.96 9.82
N ARG A 174 -38.20 -20.50 11.08
CA ARG A 174 -36.87 -20.29 11.71
C ARG A 174 -36.07 -21.58 11.84
N LYS A 175 -36.72 -22.71 12.14
CA LYS A 175 -36.08 -24.03 12.20
C LYS A 175 -35.60 -24.50 10.82
N ILE A 176 -36.37 -24.24 9.76
CA ILE A 176 -35.99 -24.53 8.37
C ILE A 176 -34.77 -23.68 7.97
N ILE A 177 -34.80 -22.37 8.20
CA ILE A 177 -33.67 -21.46 7.91
C ILE A 177 -32.42 -21.94 8.64
N ARG A 178 -32.52 -22.29 9.94
CA ARG A 178 -31.37 -22.78 10.73
C ARG A 178 -30.84 -24.13 10.23
N LYS A 179 -31.71 -25.06 9.83
CA LYS A 179 -31.31 -26.39 9.36
C LYS A 179 -30.69 -26.33 7.96
N ASP A 180 -31.17 -25.43 7.11
CA ASP A 180 -30.63 -25.19 5.78
C ASP A 180 -29.29 -24.43 5.82
N ALA A 181 -29.15 -23.44 6.72
CA ALA A 181 -27.88 -22.76 6.98
C ALA A 181 -26.74 -23.70 7.39
N LEU A 182 -27.08 -24.80 8.08
CA LEU A 182 -26.16 -25.85 8.51
C LEU A 182 -25.97 -26.95 7.44
N HIS A 183 -26.71 -26.91 6.33
CA HIS A 183 -26.53 -27.88 5.25
C HIS A 183 -25.22 -27.57 4.52
N PRO A 184 -24.25 -28.51 4.45
CA PRO A 184 -22.95 -28.26 3.86
C PRO A 184 -23.07 -28.11 2.35
N SER A 185 -23.22 -26.88 1.86
CA SER A 185 -23.03 -26.57 0.46
C SER A 185 -21.53 -26.39 0.16
N LYS A 186 -21.11 -26.67 -1.08
CA LYS A 186 -19.71 -26.46 -1.51
C LYS A 186 -19.22 -25.04 -1.21
N ALA A 187 -20.12 -24.06 -1.27
CA ALA A 187 -19.84 -22.66 -0.95
C ALA A 187 -19.51 -22.44 0.54
N VAL A 188 -20.24 -23.09 1.43
CA VAL A 188 -20.00 -23.02 2.89
C VAL A 188 -18.63 -23.59 3.24
N VAL A 189 -18.30 -24.75 2.70
CA VAL A 189 -16.99 -25.40 2.91
C VAL A 189 -15.86 -24.50 2.40
N LEU A 190 -16.02 -23.88 1.23
CA LEU A 190 -15.04 -22.96 0.66
C LEU A 190 -14.82 -21.73 1.56
N VAL A 191 -15.90 -21.11 2.06
CA VAL A 191 -15.82 -19.95 2.98
C VAL A 191 -15.08 -20.34 4.26
N CYS A 192 -15.47 -21.45 4.89
CA CYS A 192 -14.86 -21.89 6.16
C CYS A 192 -13.39 -22.25 6.02
N ILE A 193 -13.02 -23.02 4.98
CA ILE A 193 -11.63 -23.42 4.75
C ILE A 193 -10.77 -22.20 4.38
N GLY A 194 -11.22 -21.36 3.45
CA GLY A 194 -10.41 -20.22 3.01
C GLY A 194 -10.21 -19.18 4.10
N ASN A 195 -11.27 -18.83 4.85
CA ASN A 195 -11.15 -17.96 6.03
C ASN A 195 -10.25 -18.60 7.10
N GLY A 196 -10.37 -19.92 7.30
CA GLY A 196 -9.52 -20.68 8.21
C GLY A 196 -8.03 -20.62 7.82
N ILE A 197 -7.70 -20.82 6.53
CA ILE A 197 -6.31 -20.72 6.04
C ILE A 197 -5.74 -19.33 6.32
N LEU A 198 -6.51 -18.27 6.12
CA LEU A 198 -6.06 -16.89 6.30
C LEU A 198 -5.84 -16.54 7.78
N LEU A 199 -6.75 -16.95 8.66
CA LEU A 199 -6.56 -16.84 10.12
C LEU A 199 -5.36 -17.68 10.58
N GLY A 200 -5.26 -18.92 10.13
CA GLY A 200 -4.18 -19.84 10.50
C GLY A 200 -2.81 -19.32 10.06
N SER A 201 -2.73 -18.69 8.89
CA SER A 201 -1.53 -18.04 8.37
C SER A 201 -1.09 -16.86 9.24
N ALA A 202 -2.03 -15.98 9.61
CA ALA A 202 -1.75 -14.85 10.50
C ALA A 202 -1.29 -15.33 11.89
N PHE A 203 -1.99 -16.31 12.47
CA PHE A 203 -1.62 -16.92 13.75
C PHE A 203 -0.21 -17.54 13.71
N ALA A 204 0.12 -18.29 12.67
CA ALA A 204 1.43 -18.92 12.54
C ALA A 204 2.55 -17.87 12.49
N LEU A 205 2.34 -16.74 11.79
CA LEU A 205 3.33 -15.66 11.71
C LEU A 205 3.54 -14.98 13.07
N PHE A 206 2.47 -14.71 13.81
CA PHE A 206 2.56 -14.20 15.19
C PHE A 206 3.35 -15.15 16.10
N ALA A 207 3.05 -16.45 16.02
CA ALA A 207 3.70 -17.47 16.85
C ALA A 207 5.21 -17.61 16.56
N VAL A 208 5.61 -17.59 15.29
CA VAL A 208 7.03 -17.65 14.91
C VAL A 208 7.77 -16.38 15.34
N LYS A 209 7.17 -15.20 15.14
CA LYS A 209 7.77 -13.92 15.56
C LYS A 209 8.04 -13.87 17.06
N GLU A 210 7.12 -14.38 17.89
CA GLU A 210 7.28 -14.41 19.34
C GLU A 210 8.52 -15.22 19.76
N GLN A 211 8.80 -16.32 19.06
CA GLN A 211 9.95 -17.18 19.38
C GLN A 211 11.27 -16.51 18.99
N PHE A 212 11.34 -15.85 17.82
CA PHE A 212 12.53 -15.10 17.44
C PHE A 212 12.80 -13.91 18.35
N GLN A 213 11.75 -13.26 18.86
CA GLN A 213 11.89 -12.12 19.77
C GLN A 213 12.66 -12.45 21.05
N LYS A 214 12.69 -13.72 21.50
CA LYS A 214 13.40 -14.14 22.72
C LYS A 214 14.92 -13.99 22.62
N ASN A 215 15.47 -14.16 21.41
CA ASN A 215 16.92 -14.15 21.16
C ASN A 215 17.36 -12.92 20.36
N TYR A 216 16.46 -11.97 20.11
CA TYR A 216 16.70 -10.80 19.27
C TYR A 216 17.18 -9.63 20.11
N SER A 217 18.33 -9.04 19.77
CA SER A 217 19.03 -8.06 20.61
C SER A 217 18.30 -6.71 20.71
N ALA A 218 17.64 -6.29 19.63
CA ALA A 218 17.06 -4.94 19.54
C ALA A 218 15.57 -4.91 19.93
N LYS A 219 15.21 -4.02 20.88
CA LYS A 219 13.79 -3.71 21.16
C LYS A 219 13.33 -2.58 20.25
N ALA A 220 12.78 -2.93 19.10
CA ALA A 220 12.18 -1.98 18.15
C ALA A 220 11.14 -1.08 18.85
N VAL A 221 11.26 0.24 18.69
CA VAL A 221 10.34 1.23 19.26
C VAL A 221 9.12 1.39 18.36
N LEU A 222 9.33 1.34 17.05
CA LEU A 222 8.26 1.49 16.07
C LEU A 222 7.71 0.11 15.62
N PRO A 223 6.39 0.02 15.34
CA PRO A 223 5.78 -1.20 14.78
C PRO A 223 6.36 -1.63 13.43
N THR A 224 7.08 -0.74 12.75
CA THR A 224 7.66 -0.88 11.41
C THR A 224 9.10 -1.38 11.41
N GLU A 225 9.73 -1.55 12.58
CA GLU A 225 11.16 -1.86 12.70
C GLU A 225 11.44 -3.30 13.15
N GLY A 226 12.60 -3.83 12.73
CA GLY A 226 13.07 -5.18 13.05
C GLY A 226 12.03 -6.28 12.76
N LEU A 227 11.92 -7.25 13.67
CA LEU A 227 10.94 -8.34 13.61
C LEU A 227 9.47 -7.86 13.59
N ASN A 228 9.15 -6.73 14.25
CA ASN A 228 7.79 -6.17 14.23
C ASN A 228 7.44 -5.64 12.83
N GLY A 229 8.37 -4.96 12.16
CA GLY A 229 8.17 -4.50 10.80
C GLY A 229 7.90 -5.62 9.81
N ILE A 230 8.63 -6.73 9.93
CA ILE A 230 8.42 -7.93 9.10
C ILE A 230 7.01 -8.49 9.32
N LEU A 231 6.60 -8.62 10.58
CA LEU A 231 5.25 -9.09 10.95
C LEU A 231 4.17 -8.15 10.41
N THR A 232 4.30 -6.84 10.62
CA THR A 232 3.34 -5.83 10.16
C THR A 232 3.17 -5.88 8.65
N ASN A 233 4.27 -5.93 7.90
CA ASN A 233 4.26 -6.05 6.44
C ASN A 233 3.59 -7.36 5.97
N GLY A 234 3.94 -8.49 6.60
CA GLY A 234 3.31 -9.78 6.28
C GLY A 234 1.81 -9.81 6.57
N LEU A 235 1.39 -9.29 7.72
CA LEU A 235 -0.03 -9.18 8.10
C LEU A 235 -0.81 -8.25 7.17
N LEU A 236 -0.20 -7.16 6.70
CA LEU A 236 -0.80 -6.27 5.72
C LEU A 236 -1.11 -7.05 4.42
N VAL A 237 -0.14 -7.80 3.90
CA VAL A 237 -0.35 -8.61 2.68
C VAL A 237 -1.42 -9.68 2.89
N ILE A 238 -1.38 -10.40 4.02
CA ILE A 238 -2.41 -11.39 4.38
C ILE A 238 -3.79 -10.75 4.45
N THR A 239 -3.90 -9.54 5.02
CA THR A 239 -5.15 -8.78 5.12
C THR A 239 -5.69 -8.40 3.74
N ILE A 240 -4.83 -7.94 2.82
CA ILE A 240 -5.24 -7.64 1.44
C ILE A 240 -5.77 -8.91 0.76
N PHE A 241 -5.06 -10.03 0.87
CA PHE A 241 -5.51 -11.31 0.32
C PHE A 241 -6.81 -11.79 0.96
N TYR A 242 -7.00 -11.55 2.26
CA TYR A 242 -8.24 -11.82 2.97
C TYR A 242 -9.42 -11.02 2.43
N ILE A 243 -9.23 -9.73 2.13
CA ILE A 243 -10.27 -8.89 1.53
C ILE A 243 -10.69 -9.44 0.16
N PHE A 244 -9.72 -9.73 -0.73
CA PHE A 244 -10.02 -10.31 -2.04
C PHE A 244 -10.73 -11.65 -1.92
N PHE A 245 -10.25 -12.53 -1.03
CA PHE A 245 -10.85 -13.83 -0.79
C PHE A 245 -12.28 -13.70 -0.27
N ALA A 246 -12.51 -12.89 0.75
CA ALA A 246 -13.81 -12.78 1.39
C ALA A 246 -14.86 -12.16 0.46
N ILE A 247 -14.45 -11.19 -0.38
CA ILE A 247 -15.31 -10.65 -1.46
C ILE A 247 -15.67 -11.76 -2.45
N ALA A 248 -14.69 -12.54 -2.90
CA ALA A 248 -14.89 -13.62 -3.86
C ALA A 248 -15.79 -14.74 -3.28
N ALA A 249 -15.54 -15.12 -2.03
CA ALA A 249 -16.33 -16.08 -1.28
C ALA A 249 -17.76 -15.58 -1.03
N PHE A 250 -17.93 -14.29 -0.75
CA PHE A 250 -19.24 -13.64 -0.63
C PHE A 250 -20.02 -13.70 -1.94
N PHE A 251 -19.42 -13.32 -3.08
CA PHE A 251 -20.11 -13.40 -4.37
C PHE A 251 -20.50 -14.83 -4.74
N ASN A 252 -19.61 -15.80 -4.52
CA ASN A 252 -19.90 -17.21 -4.73
C ASN A 252 -21.06 -17.70 -3.83
N TYR A 253 -21.05 -17.29 -2.57
CA TYR A 253 -22.13 -17.58 -1.64
C TYR A 253 -23.46 -16.97 -2.12
N VAL A 254 -23.49 -15.69 -2.51
CA VAL A 254 -24.73 -15.01 -2.93
C VAL A 254 -25.33 -15.65 -4.17
N HIS A 255 -24.49 -16.02 -5.14
CA HIS A 255 -24.93 -16.65 -6.37
C HIS A 255 -25.54 -18.03 -6.12
N ASN A 256 -24.86 -18.90 -5.37
CA ASN A 256 -25.35 -20.25 -5.08
C ASN A 256 -26.66 -20.24 -4.25
N HIS A 257 -26.92 -19.17 -3.48
CA HIS A 257 -28.15 -19.04 -2.70
C HIS A 257 -29.20 -18.14 -3.39
N GLN A 258 -29.00 -17.75 -4.65
CA GLN A 258 -29.96 -16.96 -5.42
C GLN A 258 -31.23 -17.75 -5.72
N GLU A 259 -31.14 -19.02 -6.10
CA GLU A 259 -32.30 -19.89 -6.32
C GLU A 259 -33.12 -20.07 -5.04
N ARG A 260 -32.44 -20.30 -3.91
CA ARG A 260 -33.07 -20.38 -2.58
C ARG A 260 -33.78 -19.08 -2.22
N ARG A 261 -33.13 -17.93 -2.47
CA ARG A 261 -33.74 -16.61 -2.24
C ARG A 261 -34.96 -16.41 -3.11
N ASN A 262 -34.93 -16.84 -4.37
CA ASN A 262 -36.08 -16.80 -5.26
C ASN A 262 -37.20 -17.72 -4.73
N LEU A 263 -36.88 -18.90 -4.20
CA LEU A 263 -37.86 -19.81 -3.60
C LEU A 263 -38.49 -19.21 -2.33
N PHE A 264 -37.69 -18.63 -1.44
CA PHE A 264 -38.22 -17.91 -0.27
C PHE A 264 -39.07 -16.71 -0.68
N TRP A 265 -38.66 -15.97 -1.71
CA TRP A 265 -39.45 -14.88 -2.28
C TRP A 265 -40.80 -15.39 -2.83
N THR A 266 -40.81 -16.50 -3.57
CA THR A 266 -42.03 -17.15 -4.08
C THR A 266 -42.93 -17.65 -2.95
N LEU A 267 -42.35 -18.10 -1.83
CA LEU A 267 -43.08 -18.48 -0.60
C LEU A 267 -43.55 -17.26 0.22
N GLY A 268 -43.40 -16.03 -0.29
CA GLY A 268 -43.85 -14.81 0.37
C GLY A 268 -42.90 -14.30 1.46
N SER A 269 -41.65 -14.78 1.51
CA SER A 269 -40.65 -14.23 2.43
C SER A 269 -40.30 -12.79 2.04
N ARG A 270 -40.17 -11.94 3.04
CA ARG A 270 -39.93 -10.51 2.83
C ARG A 270 -38.44 -10.22 2.70
N GLU A 271 -38.13 -9.18 1.94
CA GLU A 271 -36.76 -8.68 1.70
C GLU A 271 -35.95 -8.50 3.01
N ARG A 272 -36.60 -7.96 4.06
CA ARG A 272 -35.98 -7.75 5.37
C ARG A 272 -35.63 -9.06 6.08
N LEU A 273 -36.49 -10.08 6.01
CA LEU A 273 -36.23 -11.38 6.62
C LEU A 273 -35.07 -12.08 5.91
N ASN A 274 -35.03 -12.04 4.58
CA ASN A 274 -33.94 -12.61 3.80
C ASN A 274 -32.60 -11.90 4.08
N SER A 275 -32.61 -10.58 4.24
CA SER A 275 -31.39 -9.82 4.58
C SER A 275 -30.89 -10.14 6.00
N ILE A 276 -31.78 -10.34 6.97
CA ILE A 276 -31.40 -10.70 8.35
C ILE A 276 -30.90 -12.15 8.41
N ALA A 277 -31.59 -13.08 7.75
CA ALA A 277 -31.19 -14.48 7.67
C ALA A 277 -29.79 -14.61 7.06
N TRP A 278 -29.54 -13.93 5.94
CA TRP A 278 -28.23 -13.91 5.30
C TRP A 278 -27.12 -13.39 6.23
N LYS A 279 -27.36 -12.27 6.91
CA LYS A 279 -26.39 -11.67 7.83
C LYS A 279 -26.03 -12.65 8.96
N MET A 280 -27.03 -13.28 9.58
CA MET A 280 -26.80 -14.28 10.63
C MET A 280 -26.07 -15.52 10.10
N GLU A 281 -26.40 -16.00 8.90
CA GLU A 281 -25.73 -17.16 8.28
C GLU A 281 -24.26 -16.90 8.04
N TYR A 282 -23.93 -15.75 7.43
CA TYR A 282 -22.54 -15.42 7.10
C TYR A 282 -21.72 -15.08 8.37
N GLU A 283 -22.30 -14.40 9.36
CA GLU A 283 -21.69 -14.19 10.69
C GLU A 283 -21.39 -15.52 11.38
N PHE A 284 -22.33 -16.47 11.35
CA PHE A 284 -22.12 -17.79 11.91
C PHE A 284 -20.97 -18.55 11.22
N MET A 285 -20.84 -18.44 9.89
CA MET A 285 -19.73 -19.06 9.15
C MET A 285 -18.37 -18.48 9.51
N ILE A 286 -18.30 -17.16 9.74
CA ILE A 286 -17.06 -16.50 10.18
C ILE A 286 -16.64 -17.03 11.55
N VAL A 287 -17.56 -17.14 12.51
CA VAL A 287 -17.26 -17.70 13.83
C VAL A 287 -16.86 -19.18 13.70
N LEU A 288 -17.60 -19.96 12.91
CA LEU A 288 -17.32 -21.39 12.71
C LEU A 288 -15.94 -21.61 12.06
N SER A 289 -15.51 -20.71 11.16
CA SER A 289 -14.21 -20.80 10.49
C SER A 289 -13.00 -20.58 11.40
N MET A 290 -13.20 -20.06 12.62
CA MET A 290 -12.10 -19.91 13.59
C MET A 290 -11.54 -21.26 14.04
N ILE A 291 -12.40 -22.29 14.18
CA ILE A 291 -12.00 -23.64 14.60
C ILE A 291 -11.00 -24.26 13.60
N PRO A 292 -11.34 -24.44 12.30
CA PRO A 292 -10.38 -24.95 11.34
C PRO A 292 -9.19 -24.00 11.16
N GLY A 293 -9.38 -22.69 11.35
CA GLY A 293 -8.28 -21.73 11.24
C GLY A 293 -7.18 -21.92 12.29
N TYR A 294 -7.54 -22.09 13.55
CA TYR A 294 -6.54 -22.39 14.59
C TYR A 294 -5.92 -23.78 14.44
N ILE A 295 -6.69 -24.79 14.03
CA ILE A 295 -6.16 -26.13 13.74
C ILE A 295 -5.09 -26.05 12.64
N ILE A 296 -5.38 -25.34 11.54
CA ILE A 296 -4.44 -25.12 10.44
C ILE A 296 -3.24 -24.30 10.93
N GLY A 297 -3.46 -23.22 11.69
CA GLY A 297 -2.39 -22.37 12.19
C GLY A 297 -1.41 -23.09 13.12
N VAL A 298 -1.93 -23.90 14.05
CA VAL A 298 -1.10 -24.77 14.91
C VAL A 298 -0.36 -25.82 14.09
N GLY A 299 -1.00 -26.39 13.05
CA GLY A 299 -0.36 -27.30 12.11
C GLY A 299 0.82 -26.66 11.37
N ILE A 300 0.62 -25.45 10.82
CA ILE A 300 1.67 -24.67 10.14
C ILE A 300 2.81 -24.35 11.11
N TYR A 301 2.50 -23.87 12.31
CA TYR A 301 3.51 -23.56 13.33
C TYR A 301 4.36 -24.79 13.69
N ASN A 302 3.73 -25.95 13.91
CA ASN A 302 4.45 -27.18 14.22
C ASN A 302 5.32 -27.68 13.06
N LEU A 303 4.86 -27.53 11.81
CA LEU A 303 5.67 -27.84 10.63
C LEU A 303 6.91 -26.93 10.57
N LEU A 304 6.71 -25.61 10.72
CA LEU A 304 7.80 -24.64 10.73
C LEU A 304 8.78 -24.90 11.87
N ARG A 305 8.28 -25.29 13.05
CA ARG A 305 9.11 -25.70 14.19
C ARG A 305 10.04 -26.87 13.85
N VAL A 306 9.53 -27.91 13.19
CA VAL A 306 10.34 -29.08 12.80
C VAL A 306 11.41 -28.67 11.78
N MET A 307 11.06 -27.81 10.82
CA MET A 307 12.00 -27.30 9.82
C MET A 307 13.09 -26.43 10.45
N LEU A 308 12.72 -25.48 11.31
CA LEU A 308 13.65 -24.58 11.99
C LEU A 308 14.57 -25.31 12.96
N LYS A 309 14.08 -26.33 13.68
CA LYS A 309 14.93 -27.17 14.55
C LYS A 309 16.02 -27.88 13.74
N LYS A 310 15.70 -28.35 12.53
CA LYS A 310 16.65 -29.03 11.65
C LYS A 310 17.71 -28.08 11.08
N GLU A 311 17.33 -26.85 10.76
CA GLU A 311 18.23 -25.88 10.12
C GLU A 311 19.06 -25.04 11.10
N LEU A 312 18.49 -24.62 12.23
CA LEU A 312 19.13 -23.65 13.15
C LEU A 312 19.58 -24.29 14.47
N GLY A 313 19.20 -25.53 14.76
CA GLY A 313 19.47 -26.16 16.07
C GLY A 313 18.76 -25.51 17.27
N VAL A 314 17.96 -24.46 17.05
CA VAL A 314 17.25 -23.72 18.10
C VAL A 314 16.07 -24.53 18.63
N LEU A 315 16.01 -24.69 19.96
CA LEU A 315 14.90 -25.32 20.69
C LEU A 315 13.70 -24.37 20.74
N ILE A 316 12.88 -24.40 19.69
CA ILE A 316 11.60 -23.68 19.68
C ILE A 316 10.58 -24.40 20.57
N ASP A 317 9.94 -23.65 21.47
CA ASP A 317 8.91 -24.17 22.37
C ASP A 317 7.69 -24.66 21.57
N GLY A 318 7.16 -25.82 21.97
CA GLY A 318 5.99 -26.43 21.35
C GLY A 318 4.67 -25.79 21.77
N ARG A 319 4.66 -25.03 22.89
CA ARG A 319 3.46 -24.34 23.37
C ARG A 319 3.50 -22.87 22.97
N THR A 320 2.38 -22.38 22.42
CA THR A 320 2.15 -20.97 22.12
C THR A 320 1.39 -20.32 23.27
N GLN A 321 1.61 -19.02 23.51
CA GLN A 321 0.90 -18.28 24.55
C GLN A 321 -0.58 -18.09 24.19
N LEU A 322 -1.47 -18.18 25.20
CA LEU A 322 -2.91 -17.98 25.01
C LEU A 322 -3.24 -16.58 24.44
N GLN A 323 -2.42 -15.58 24.77
CA GLN A 323 -2.57 -14.19 24.30
C GLN A 323 -2.53 -14.09 22.76
N LEU A 324 -1.75 -14.93 22.07
CA LEU A 324 -1.67 -14.92 20.61
C LEU A 324 -2.97 -15.36 19.93
N TYR A 325 -3.66 -16.33 20.49
CA TYR A 325 -4.98 -16.75 20.00
C TYR A 325 -5.98 -15.61 20.15
N PHE A 326 -5.94 -14.89 21.27
CA PHE A 326 -6.81 -13.73 21.47
C PHE A 326 -6.51 -12.60 20.48
N LEU A 327 -5.24 -12.25 20.28
CA LEU A 327 -4.84 -11.17 19.37
C LEU A 327 -5.21 -11.46 17.91
N SER A 328 -4.84 -12.65 17.42
CA SER A 328 -5.14 -13.07 16.04
C SER A 328 -6.65 -13.23 15.80
N GLY A 329 -7.38 -13.76 16.78
CA GLY A 329 -8.84 -13.87 16.72
C GLY A 329 -9.56 -12.52 16.70
N LEU A 330 -9.13 -11.57 17.55
CA LEU A 330 -9.69 -10.22 17.58
C LEU A 330 -9.46 -9.49 16.25
N LEU A 331 -8.24 -9.55 15.71
CA LEU A 331 -7.90 -8.95 14.42
C LEU A 331 -8.77 -9.54 13.29
N TYR A 332 -8.93 -10.86 13.26
CA TYR A 332 -9.77 -11.55 12.30
C TYR A 332 -11.25 -11.14 12.40
N LEU A 333 -11.80 -11.04 13.62
CA LEU A 333 -13.19 -10.63 13.83
C LEU A 333 -13.44 -9.17 13.43
N CYS A 334 -12.50 -8.27 13.73
CA CYS A 334 -12.57 -6.87 13.29
C CYS A 334 -12.59 -6.77 11.76
N LEU A 335 -11.67 -7.45 11.08
CA LEU A 335 -11.60 -7.48 9.61
C LEU A 335 -12.87 -8.09 9.01
N SER A 336 -13.33 -9.21 9.57
CA SER A 336 -14.57 -9.88 9.16
C SER A 336 -15.78 -8.95 9.29
N GLY A 337 -15.87 -8.18 10.38
CA GLY A 337 -16.94 -7.20 10.61
C GLY A 337 -16.99 -6.10 9.55
N VAL A 338 -15.83 -5.56 9.17
CA VAL A 338 -15.73 -4.57 8.07
C VAL A 338 -16.19 -5.17 6.74
N ILE A 339 -15.82 -6.42 6.46
CA ILE A 339 -16.21 -7.11 5.22
C ILE A 339 -17.70 -7.44 5.20
N ILE A 340 -18.30 -7.85 6.33
CA ILE A 340 -19.76 -8.01 6.46
C ILE A 340 -20.46 -6.68 6.16
N TRP A 341 -19.95 -5.58 6.72
CA TRP A 341 -20.51 -4.27 6.47
C TRP A 341 -20.44 -3.89 4.98
N LEU A 342 -19.28 -4.04 4.35
CA LEU A 342 -19.06 -3.75 2.93
C LEU A 342 -19.93 -4.64 2.01
N SER A 343 -19.96 -5.94 2.28
CA SER A 343 -20.77 -6.91 1.55
C SER A 343 -22.27 -6.64 1.73
N SER A 344 -22.73 -6.16 2.89
CA SER A 344 -24.12 -5.73 3.08
C SER A 344 -24.49 -4.54 2.20
N ILE A 345 -23.56 -3.63 1.91
CA ILE A 345 -23.76 -2.51 0.99
C ILE A 345 -23.86 -3.03 -0.44
N LEU A 346 -22.93 -3.90 -0.85
CA LEU A 346 -22.94 -4.53 -2.17
C LEU A 346 -24.22 -5.35 -2.41
N LEU A 347 -24.65 -6.13 -1.42
CA LEU A 347 -25.89 -6.90 -1.49
C LEU A 347 -27.11 -6.01 -1.64
N ARG A 348 -27.18 -4.89 -0.90
CA ARG A 348 -28.29 -3.93 -1.02
C ARG A 348 -28.38 -3.32 -2.42
N LYS A 349 -27.25 -3.07 -3.08
CA LYS A 349 -27.22 -2.61 -4.47
C LYS A 349 -27.75 -3.67 -5.42
N GLU A 350 -27.32 -4.92 -5.25
CA GLU A 350 -27.79 -6.05 -6.08
C GLU A 350 -29.29 -6.35 -5.87
N LEU A 351 -29.75 -6.37 -4.61
CA LEU A 351 -31.14 -6.65 -4.22
C LEU A 351 -32.12 -5.57 -4.66
N ARG A 352 -31.70 -4.30 -4.68
CA ARG A 352 -32.56 -3.20 -5.13
C ARG A 352 -33.00 -3.35 -6.57
N GLY A 353 -32.39 -4.27 -7.33
CA GLY A 353 -32.70 -4.41 -8.73
C GLY A 353 -32.60 -3.05 -9.40
N GLU A 354 -31.60 -2.24 -9.00
CA GLU A 354 -31.01 -1.29 -9.92
C GLU A 354 -30.50 -2.16 -11.05
N LYS A 355 -31.41 -2.54 -11.95
CA LYS A 355 -31.12 -2.79 -13.33
C LYS A 355 -30.25 -1.61 -13.62
N ARG A 356 -28.94 -1.85 -13.72
CA ARG A 356 -28.12 -0.99 -14.54
C ARG A 356 -28.95 -0.95 -15.81
N ASN A 357 -29.64 0.18 -16.02
CA ASN A 357 -29.90 0.62 -17.34
C ASN A 357 -28.48 0.69 -17.87
N ILE A 358 -28.03 -0.43 -18.44
CA ILE A 358 -26.97 -0.47 -19.42
C ILE A 358 -27.65 0.25 -20.59
N ARG A 359 -27.92 1.56 -20.39
CA ARG A 359 -27.98 2.57 -21.43
C ARG A 359 -26.84 2.15 -22.32
N LYS A 360 -27.18 1.76 -23.54
CA LYS A 360 -26.27 1.49 -24.66
C LYS A 360 -24.90 2.07 -24.30
N LEU A 361 -24.02 1.26 -23.69
CA LEU A 361 -22.69 1.74 -23.38
C LEU A 361 -22.13 1.95 -24.77
N SER A 362 -21.95 3.21 -25.19
CA SER A 362 -21.55 3.53 -26.55
C SER A 362 -20.28 2.75 -26.82
N THR A 363 -20.39 1.68 -27.60
CA THR A 363 -19.24 0.80 -27.78
C THR A 363 -18.21 1.60 -28.55
N PRO A 364 -17.01 1.79 -27.99
CA PRO A 364 -16.03 2.70 -28.59
C PRO A 364 -15.69 2.24 -30.00
N THR A 365 -15.45 3.21 -30.88
CA THR A 365 -14.99 2.91 -32.24
C THR A 365 -13.60 2.28 -32.18
N LYS A 366 -13.20 1.56 -33.25
CA LYS A 366 -11.87 0.94 -33.32
C LYS A 366 -10.73 1.94 -33.12
N GLY A 367 -10.87 3.16 -33.64
CA GLY A 367 -9.89 4.23 -33.44
C GLY A 367 -9.70 4.59 -31.97
N VAL A 368 -10.79 4.76 -31.22
CA VAL A 368 -10.74 5.03 -29.77
C VAL A 368 -10.08 3.87 -29.03
N ALA A 369 -10.38 2.61 -29.39
CA ALA A 369 -9.74 1.45 -28.76
C ALA A 369 -8.21 1.42 -29.00
N VAL A 370 -7.74 1.72 -30.22
CA VAL A 370 -6.29 1.80 -30.50
C VAL A 370 -5.63 2.91 -29.69
N ILE A 371 -6.26 4.09 -29.60
CA ILE A 371 -5.76 5.20 -28.77
C ILE A 371 -5.66 4.77 -27.30
N THR A 372 -6.67 4.05 -26.77
CA THR A 372 -6.62 3.56 -25.38
C THR A 372 -5.49 2.55 -25.15
N VAL A 373 -5.17 1.69 -26.13
CA VAL A 373 -4.02 0.78 -26.06
C VAL A 373 -2.73 1.60 -25.99
N MET A 374 -2.54 2.56 -26.87
CA MET A 374 -1.34 3.42 -26.90
C MET A 374 -1.16 4.20 -25.58
N LEU A 375 -2.22 4.80 -25.05
CA LEU A 375 -2.19 5.50 -23.76
C LEU A 375 -1.87 4.55 -22.61
N SER A 376 -2.46 3.35 -22.58
CA SER A 376 -2.18 2.36 -21.54
C SER A 376 -0.73 1.85 -21.58
N LEU A 377 -0.17 1.66 -22.78
CA LEU A 377 1.22 1.27 -22.96
C LEU A 377 2.17 2.41 -22.56
N GLY A 378 1.85 3.65 -22.94
CA GLY A 378 2.60 4.84 -22.53
C GLY A 378 2.64 5.01 -21.00
N TYR A 379 1.51 4.81 -20.32
CA TYR A 379 1.44 4.83 -18.85
C TYR A 379 2.30 3.72 -18.21
N LEU A 380 2.25 2.51 -18.76
CA LEU A 380 3.07 1.39 -18.27
C LEU A 380 4.57 1.67 -18.45
N VAL A 381 4.99 2.15 -19.63
CA VAL A 381 6.39 2.51 -19.91
C VAL A 381 6.87 3.65 -19.00
N PHE A 382 6.05 4.70 -18.81
CA PHE A 382 6.36 5.78 -17.89
C PHE A 382 6.53 5.27 -16.45
N SER A 383 5.63 4.39 -16.00
CA SER A 383 5.68 3.79 -14.66
C SER A 383 6.93 2.93 -14.46
N ILE A 384 7.31 2.13 -15.46
CA ILE A 384 8.57 1.36 -15.45
C ILE A 384 9.76 2.31 -15.39
N GLY A 385 9.79 3.37 -16.23
CA GLY A 385 10.87 4.36 -16.24
C GLY A 385 11.05 5.09 -14.90
N ARG A 386 9.97 5.30 -14.14
CA ARG A 386 10.02 5.77 -12.75
C ARG A 386 10.58 4.69 -11.83
N TYR A 387 10.05 3.47 -11.91
CA TYR A 387 10.46 2.35 -11.06
C TYR A 387 11.95 1.99 -11.21
N MET A 388 12.52 2.16 -12.41
CA MET A 388 13.94 1.92 -12.73
C MET A 388 14.94 2.82 -12.00
N GLN A 389 14.48 3.87 -11.32
CA GLN A 389 15.35 4.83 -10.67
C GLN A 389 15.52 4.42 -9.20
N ARG A 390 16.76 4.17 -8.76
CA ARG A 390 17.08 3.80 -7.36
C ARG A 390 16.48 4.77 -6.34
N ARG A 391 16.36 6.06 -6.68
CA ARG A 391 15.72 7.08 -5.83
C ARG A 391 14.27 6.81 -5.45
N ASN A 392 13.54 6.01 -6.24
CA ASN A 392 12.17 5.62 -5.93
C ASN A 392 12.11 4.29 -5.14
N GLY A 393 13.27 3.78 -4.70
CA GLY A 393 13.47 2.73 -3.71
C GLY A 393 12.56 1.50 -3.79
N GLU A 394 12.55 0.79 -4.92
CA GLU A 394 11.66 -0.34 -5.21
C GLU A 394 10.22 -0.13 -4.68
N SER A 395 9.73 1.12 -4.76
CA SER A 395 8.54 1.54 -4.03
C SER A 395 7.32 0.71 -4.41
N LEU A 396 6.66 0.20 -3.37
CA LEU A 396 5.44 -0.59 -3.51
C LEU A 396 4.33 0.22 -4.20
N ASN A 397 4.28 1.53 -3.97
CA ASN A 397 3.32 2.42 -4.61
C ASN A 397 3.47 2.47 -6.13
N ILE A 398 4.69 2.61 -6.66
CA ILE A 398 4.92 2.63 -8.11
C ILE A 398 4.69 1.23 -8.70
N PHE A 399 5.07 0.18 -7.97
CA PHE A 399 4.81 -1.19 -8.40
C PHE A 399 3.31 -1.48 -8.55
N VAL A 400 2.49 -1.12 -7.55
CA VAL A 400 1.04 -1.37 -7.52
C VAL A 400 0.26 -0.40 -8.42
N TYR A 401 0.37 0.91 -8.19
CA TYR A 401 -0.42 1.91 -8.91
C TYR A 401 0.13 2.20 -10.31
N GLY A 402 1.42 2.01 -10.53
CA GLY A 402 2.05 2.19 -11.83
C GLY A 402 2.00 0.91 -12.67
N ILE A 403 2.76 -0.10 -12.27
CA ILE A 403 3.02 -1.27 -13.11
C ILE A 403 1.84 -2.25 -13.16
N ILE A 404 1.27 -2.63 -12.01
CA ILE A 404 0.10 -3.54 -11.99
C ILE A 404 -1.09 -2.90 -12.67
N LEU A 405 -1.46 -1.68 -12.26
CA LEU A 405 -2.60 -0.98 -12.85
C LEU A 405 -2.39 -0.71 -14.34
N GLY A 406 -1.18 -0.30 -14.74
CA GLY A 406 -0.83 -0.13 -16.16
C GLY A 406 -0.95 -1.44 -16.94
N GLY A 407 -0.47 -2.56 -16.38
CA GLY A 407 -0.64 -3.89 -16.97
C GLY A 407 -2.10 -4.31 -17.10
N ILE A 408 -2.93 -4.03 -16.09
CA ILE A 408 -4.38 -4.26 -16.14
C ILE A 408 -5.04 -3.41 -17.24
N CYS A 409 -4.67 -2.13 -17.37
CA CYS A 409 -5.18 -1.26 -18.41
C CYS A 409 -4.80 -1.76 -19.81
N VAL A 410 -3.56 -2.24 -20.00
CA VAL A 410 -3.10 -2.85 -21.26
C VAL A 410 -3.88 -4.13 -21.58
N LEU A 411 -4.07 -5.02 -20.60
CA LEU A 411 -4.86 -6.24 -20.80
C LEU A 411 -6.31 -5.92 -21.19
N CYS A 412 -6.95 -4.96 -20.50
CA CYS A 412 -8.31 -4.54 -20.80
C CYS A 412 -8.44 -3.89 -22.17
N SER A 413 -7.50 -3.04 -22.57
CA SER A 413 -7.51 -2.33 -23.86
C SER A 413 -7.25 -3.30 -25.04
N ILE A 414 -6.33 -4.25 -24.90
CA ILE A 414 -6.11 -5.32 -25.88
C ILE A 414 -7.38 -6.16 -26.04
N ARG A 415 -8.01 -6.56 -24.93
CA ARG A 415 -9.26 -7.33 -24.98
C ARG A 415 -10.38 -6.56 -25.66
N LEU A 416 -10.49 -5.26 -25.40
CA LEU A 416 -11.47 -4.39 -26.05
C LEU A 416 -11.26 -4.39 -27.57
N LEU A 417 -10.01 -4.22 -28.01
CA LEU A 417 -9.64 -4.24 -29.42
C LEU A 417 -9.92 -5.60 -30.07
N GLU A 418 -9.58 -6.70 -29.40
CA GLU A 418 -9.90 -8.07 -29.87
C GLU A 418 -11.42 -8.25 -30.04
N SER A 419 -12.22 -7.79 -29.08
CA SER A 419 -13.69 -7.84 -29.14
C SER A 419 -14.22 -7.09 -30.36
N LEU A 420 -13.74 -5.87 -30.60
CA LEU A 420 -14.14 -5.05 -31.75
C LEU A 420 -13.70 -5.66 -33.09
N ASN A 421 -12.52 -6.29 -33.15
CA ASN A 421 -12.06 -6.97 -34.36
C ASN A 421 -12.87 -8.23 -34.67
N ARG A 422 -13.33 -8.95 -33.64
CA ARG A 422 -14.15 -10.16 -33.80
C ARG A 422 -15.59 -9.90 -34.24
N ARG A 423 -16.08 -8.65 -34.11
CA ARG A 423 -17.41 -8.21 -34.58
C ARG A 423 -17.54 -8.14 -36.11
N GLY A 424 -16.44 -8.20 -36.86
CA GLY A 424 -16.44 -8.24 -38.33
C GLY A 424 -16.93 -9.58 -38.91
N LYS A 425 -17.59 -9.49 -40.09
CA LYS A 425 -18.32 -10.54 -40.85
C LYS A 425 -17.78 -11.97 -40.62
N ALA A 426 -18.61 -12.84 -40.05
CA ALA A 426 -18.35 -14.28 -40.04
C ALA A 426 -18.71 -14.83 -41.42
N GLN A 427 -17.71 -15.29 -42.18
CA GLN A 427 -17.94 -15.92 -43.48
C GLN A 427 -18.53 -17.34 -43.35
N ASN A 428 -18.32 -18.02 -42.20
CA ASN A 428 -18.75 -19.41 -41.97
C ASN A 428 -19.40 -19.63 -40.59
N PHE A 429 -20.40 -20.52 -40.54
CA PHE A 429 -21.13 -20.90 -39.32
C PHE A 429 -20.23 -21.54 -38.25
N GLN A 430 -19.25 -22.38 -38.63
CA GLN A 430 -18.26 -22.93 -37.70
C GLN A 430 -17.40 -21.84 -37.03
N VAL A 431 -17.02 -20.79 -37.78
CA VAL A 431 -16.29 -19.64 -37.25
C VAL A 431 -17.17 -18.81 -36.31
N LEU A 432 -18.49 -18.79 -36.53
CA LEU A 432 -19.46 -18.17 -35.62
C LEU A 432 -19.60 -18.98 -34.32
N LEU A 433 -19.67 -20.31 -34.39
CA LEU A 433 -19.73 -21.20 -33.21
C LEU A 433 -18.45 -21.12 -32.36
N ASP A 434 -17.28 -20.95 -32.98
CA ASP A 434 -16.01 -20.67 -32.28
C ASP A 434 -15.96 -19.24 -31.68
N LYS A 435 -16.77 -18.30 -32.18
CA LYS A 435 -16.88 -16.91 -31.69
C LYS A 435 -17.83 -16.76 -30.49
N ILE A 436 -18.91 -17.54 -30.42
CA ILE A 436 -19.95 -17.47 -29.38
C ILE A 436 -19.39 -17.60 -27.94
N PRO A 437 -18.41 -18.49 -27.65
CA PRO A 437 -17.83 -18.61 -26.32
C PRO A 437 -17.08 -17.36 -25.82
N MET A 438 -16.62 -16.51 -26.75
CA MET A 438 -15.72 -15.38 -26.45
C MET A 438 -16.42 -14.01 -26.50
N GLN A 439 -17.74 -13.98 -26.74
CA GLN A 439 -18.48 -12.72 -26.89
C GLN A 439 -19.44 -12.40 -25.74
N SER A 440 -19.87 -13.37 -24.93
CA SER A 440 -20.68 -13.09 -23.74
C SER A 440 -19.79 -12.70 -22.56
N GLY A 441 -20.05 -11.53 -21.95
CA GLY A 441 -19.43 -11.16 -20.67
C GLY A 441 -18.08 -10.41 -20.72
N PHE A 442 -17.74 -9.71 -21.81
CA PHE A 442 -16.49 -8.93 -21.96
C PHE A 442 -15.96 -8.26 -20.68
N PHE A 443 -16.77 -7.43 -20.03
CA PHE A 443 -16.36 -6.71 -18.82
C PHE A 443 -16.14 -7.61 -17.60
N LYS A 444 -16.92 -8.69 -17.47
CA LYS A 444 -16.76 -9.67 -16.37
C LYS A 444 -15.50 -10.51 -16.58
N GLU A 445 -15.27 -10.97 -17.80
CA GLU A 445 -14.12 -11.81 -18.12
C GLU A 445 -12.80 -11.03 -18.09
N ALA A 446 -12.78 -9.80 -18.62
CA ALA A 446 -11.61 -8.92 -18.53
C ALA A 446 -11.28 -8.55 -17.08
N GLY A 447 -12.30 -8.30 -16.25
CA GLY A 447 -12.13 -8.03 -14.82
C GLY A 447 -11.50 -9.20 -14.07
N LEU A 448 -12.01 -10.42 -14.25
CA LEU A 448 -11.45 -11.62 -13.61
C LEU A 448 -10.02 -11.92 -14.09
N GLN A 449 -9.72 -11.76 -15.38
CA GLN A 449 -8.36 -11.91 -15.90
C GLN A 449 -7.39 -10.86 -15.36
N SER A 450 -7.87 -9.64 -15.12
CA SER A 450 -7.08 -8.56 -14.54
C SER A 450 -6.68 -8.89 -13.11
N VAL A 451 -7.60 -9.45 -12.32
CA VAL A 451 -7.31 -9.92 -10.95
C VAL A 451 -6.33 -11.09 -10.97
N VAL A 452 -6.54 -12.09 -11.84
CA VAL A 452 -5.63 -13.23 -11.99
C VAL A 452 -4.24 -12.78 -12.44
N PHE A 453 -4.15 -11.84 -13.38
CA PHE A 453 -2.90 -11.20 -13.78
C PHE A 453 -2.21 -10.52 -12.60
N ALA A 454 -2.93 -9.74 -11.80
CA ALA A 454 -2.35 -9.06 -10.65
C ALA A 454 -1.71 -10.06 -9.68
N PHE A 455 -2.39 -11.18 -9.36
CA PHE A 455 -1.80 -12.22 -8.51
C PHE A 455 -0.60 -12.92 -9.15
N HIS A 456 -0.65 -13.24 -10.45
CA HIS A 456 0.51 -13.80 -11.16
C HIS A 456 1.70 -12.84 -11.11
N PHE A 457 1.47 -11.55 -11.36
CA PHE A 457 2.52 -10.55 -11.40
C PHE A 457 3.05 -10.20 -10.01
N ILE A 458 2.21 -10.18 -8.96
CA ILE A 458 2.68 -10.05 -7.57
C ILE A 458 3.56 -11.23 -7.20
N PHE A 459 3.15 -12.46 -7.54
CA PHE A 459 3.95 -13.65 -7.29
C PHE A 459 5.31 -13.59 -8.02
N LEU A 460 5.30 -13.32 -9.32
CA LEU A 460 6.50 -13.35 -10.17
C LEU A 460 7.39 -12.12 -10.00
N GLY A 461 6.82 -10.92 -9.97
CA GLY A 461 7.55 -9.66 -9.95
C GLY A 461 7.99 -9.19 -8.56
N PHE A 462 7.34 -9.66 -7.48
CA PHE A 462 7.63 -9.18 -6.12
C PHE A 462 7.96 -10.31 -5.14
N LEU A 463 7.07 -11.28 -4.95
CA LEU A 463 7.27 -12.33 -3.94
C LEU A 463 8.43 -13.27 -4.30
N SER A 464 8.50 -13.72 -5.56
CA SER A 464 9.58 -14.61 -5.99
C SER A 464 10.95 -13.92 -6.03
N VAL A 465 10.98 -12.62 -6.34
CA VAL A 465 12.20 -11.79 -6.27
C VAL A 465 12.68 -11.67 -4.82
N THR A 466 11.76 -11.35 -3.91
CA THR A 466 12.05 -11.26 -2.48
C THR A 466 12.58 -12.59 -1.93
N MET A 467 11.96 -13.70 -2.31
CA MET A 467 12.40 -15.05 -1.92
C MET A 467 13.78 -15.40 -2.52
N ALA A 468 13.96 -15.19 -3.83
CA ALA A 468 15.21 -15.50 -4.52
C ALA A 468 16.38 -14.68 -3.97
N GLY A 469 16.15 -13.40 -3.64
CA GLY A 469 17.11 -12.53 -2.98
C GLY A 469 17.64 -13.15 -1.69
N LYS A 470 16.73 -13.61 -0.81
CA LYS A 470 17.06 -14.17 0.51
C LYS A 470 17.73 -15.55 0.42
N LEU A 471 17.27 -16.40 -0.48
CA LEU A 471 17.85 -17.74 -0.68
C LEU A 471 19.24 -17.68 -1.33
N SER A 472 19.51 -16.62 -2.09
CA SER A 472 20.80 -16.45 -2.78
C SER A 472 21.80 -15.64 -1.99
N ALA A 473 21.34 -14.88 -0.97
CA ALA A 473 22.16 -14.05 -0.12
C ALA A 473 23.37 -14.81 0.46
N PRO A 474 24.52 -14.14 0.62
CA PRO A 474 25.68 -14.71 1.29
C PRO A 474 25.40 -14.96 2.78
N SER A 475 26.19 -15.84 3.41
CA SER A 475 26.04 -16.12 4.84
C SER A 475 26.28 -14.84 5.65
N PRO A 476 25.52 -14.61 6.73
CA PRO A 476 25.69 -13.42 7.59
C PRO A 476 27.14 -13.20 8.04
N ASP A 477 27.91 -14.26 8.29
CA ASP A 477 29.33 -14.17 8.69
C ASP A 477 30.20 -13.35 7.72
N THR A 478 29.88 -13.36 6.43
CA THR A 478 30.62 -12.64 5.39
C THR A 478 30.24 -11.16 5.29
N LEU A 479 29.13 -10.77 5.92
CA LEU A 479 28.59 -9.41 5.90
C LEU A 479 29.02 -8.59 7.13
N PHE A 480 29.72 -9.20 8.07
CA PHE A 480 30.28 -8.56 9.26
C PHE A 480 31.77 -8.90 9.34
N PRO A 481 32.66 -8.08 8.75
CA PRO A 481 34.08 -8.39 8.66
C PRO A 481 34.75 -8.41 10.04
N HIS A 482 34.53 -7.37 10.85
CA HIS A 482 35.15 -7.19 12.17
C HIS A 482 34.30 -7.75 13.32
N GLU A 483 34.93 -8.11 14.43
CA GLU A 483 34.22 -8.61 15.62
C GLU A 483 33.43 -7.52 16.33
N TYR A 484 34.02 -6.35 16.55
CA TYR A 484 33.30 -5.16 17.02
C TYR A 484 33.63 -3.94 16.17
N VAL A 485 32.60 -3.18 15.83
CA VAL A 485 32.72 -1.88 15.16
C VAL A 485 32.20 -0.81 16.12
N CYS A 486 33.05 0.15 16.49
CA CYS A 486 32.72 1.19 17.46
C CYS A 486 32.84 2.56 16.81
N MET A 487 31.88 3.43 17.07
CA MET A 487 31.88 4.83 16.64
C MET A 487 32.15 5.68 17.87
N ALA A 488 33.36 6.19 17.99
CA ALA A 488 33.87 6.76 19.22
C ALA A 488 34.17 8.26 19.10
N TYR A 489 34.21 8.91 20.25
CA TYR A 489 34.63 10.30 20.39
C TYR A 489 36.14 10.36 20.68
N PRO A 490 36.80 11.51 20.45
CA PRO A 490 38.21 11.68 20.78
C PRO A 490 38.54 11.35 22.25
N GLU A 491 37.58 11.60 23.15
CA GLU A 491 37.69 11.32 24.59
C GLU A 491 37.85 9.83 24.93
N ASP A 492 37.46 8.93 24.04
CA ASP A 492 37.53 7.48 24.26
C ASP A 492 38.83 6.85 23.75
N GLU A 493 39.77 7.63 23.20
CA GLU A 493 41.03 7.13 22.65
C GLU A 493 41.85 6.31 23.67
N GLU A 494 41.85 6.72 24.94
CA GLU A 494 42.54 6.02 26.02
C GLU A 494 41.99 4.60 26.21
N LEU A 495 40.66 4.42 26.11
CA LEU A 495 40.00 3.12 26.27
C LEU A 495 40.41 2.12 25.17
N PHE A 496 40.46 2.58 23.92
CA PHE A 496 40.87 1.72 22.79
C PHE A 496 42.38 1.46 22.79
N THR A 497 43.18 2.41 23.28
CA THR A 497 44.62 2.21 23.46
C THR A 497 44.92 1.20 24.57
N GLU A 498 44.17 1.24 25.68
CA GLU A 498 44.28 0.25 26.76
C GLU A 498 43.95 -1.18 26.28
N LEU A 499 42.92 -1.35 25.45
CA LEU A 499 42.56 -2.65 24.85
C LEU A 499 43.70 -3.24 24.01
N ARG A 500 44.40 -2.38 23.28
CA ARG A 500 45.57 -2.73 22.46
C ARG A 500 46.80 -3.02 23.33
N ASP A 501 47.12 -2.17 24.29
CA ASP A 501 48.31 -2.31 25.15
C ASP A 501 48.25 -3.52 26.07
N LYS A 502 47.05 -3.87 26.55
CA LYS A 502 46.80 -5.10 27.31
C LYS A 502 46.76 -6.36 26.44
N ASN A 503 46.97 -6.23 25.13
CA ASN A 503 46.94 -7.33 24.16
C ASN A 503 45.59 -8.10 24.20
N LEU A 504 44.51 -7.39 24.51
CA LEU A 504 43.16 -7.95 24.60
C LEU A 504 42.51 -8.07 23.22
N ALA A 505 42.78 -7.12 22.33
CA ALA A 505 42.29 -7.08 20.96
C ALA A 505 43.28 -6.37 20.00
N ASP A 506 43.21 -6.72 18.71
CA ASP A 506 43.79 -5.93 17.62
C ASP A 506 42.84 -4.76 17.32
N VAL A 507 43.35 -3.53 17.37
CA VAL A 507 42.56 -2.31 17.28
C VAL A 507 43.06 -1.45 16.13
N LYS A 508 42.20 -1.25 15.13
CA LYS A 508 42.45 -0.34 14.01
C LYS A 508 41.53 0.87 14.12
N SER A 509 42.06 2.06 13.84
CA SER A 509 41.31 3.32 13.86
C SER A 509 41.32 3.98 12.50
N TYR A 510 40.18 4.58 12.15
CA TYR A 510 39.97 5.33 10.91
C TYR A 510 39.28 6.65 11.23
N PRO A 511 39.70 7.78 10.63
CA PRO A 511 39.00 9.03 10.81
C PRO A 511 37.63 8.96 10.15
N MET A 512 36.59 9.40 10.86
CA MET A 512 35.23 9.48 10.34
C MET A 512 34.55 10.75 10.84
N ILE A 513 33.40 11.06 10.26
CA ILE A 513 32.45 12.02 10.83
C ILE A 513 31.05 11.40 10.76
N ARG A 514 30.19 11.72 11.72
CA ARG A 514 28.77 11.40 11.56
C ARG A 514 28.20 12.18 10.39
N VAL A 515 27.37 11.54 9.56
CA VAL A 515 26.67 12.19 8.46
C VAL A 515 25.18 11.93 8.61
N THR A 516 24.36 12.96 8.48
CA THR A 516 22.92 12.86 8.66
C THR A 516 22.13 13.34 7.44
N SER A 517 21.02 12.67 7.16
CA SER A 517 20.09 13.05 6.10
C SER A 517 18.74 13.45 6.68
N VAL A 518 17.96 14.22 5.93
CA VAL A 518 16.67 14.74 6.42
C VAL A 518 15.71 13.61 6.80
N GLN A 519 15.77 12.49 6.07
CA GLN A 519 14.90 11.35 6.28
C GLN A 519 15.61 10.03 5.98
N GLY A 520 15.85 9.24 7.03
CA GLY A 520 16.57 7.97 6.99
C GLY A 520 15.73 6.76 6.62
N ASN A 521 14.45 6.75 7.01
CA ASN A 521 13.53 5.64 6.75
C ASN A 521 12.30 6.08 5.92
N PRO A 522 11.70 5.17 5.14
CA PRO A 522 10.46 5.44 4.41
C PRO A 522 9.31 5.66 5.40
N THR A 523 8.73 6.86 5.44
CA THR A 523 7.57 7.18 6.31
C THR A 523 6.30 7.39 5.49
N ASP A 524 5.15 7.08 6.10
CA ASP A 524 3.84 7.23 5.44
C ASP A 524 3.44 8.70 5.27
N TRP A 525 2.52 8.99 4.34
CA TRP A 525 2.03 10.37 4.11
C TRP A 525 1.47 11.02 5.38
N ILE A 526 0.91 10.23 6.30
CA ILE A 526 0.41 10.69 7.59
C ILE A 526 1.55 11.19 8.47
N ASP A 527 2.69 10.49 8.48
CA ASP A 527 3.89 10.91 9.20
C ASP A 527 4.52 12.12 8.53
N ILE A 528 4.55 12.20 7.20
CA ILE A 528 5.02 13.38 6.46
C ILE A 528 4.14 14.60 6.76
N ALA A 529 2.81 14.44 6.84
CA ALA A 529 1.88 15.51 7.17
C ALA A 529 2.01 15.93 8.64
N ASN A 530 2.14 14.97 9.57
CA ASN A 530 2.38 15.27 10.98
C ASN A 530 3.77 15.88 11.23
N ASN A 531 4.78 15.50 10.44
CA ASN A 531 6.15 15.97 10.52
C ASN A 531 6.38 17.30 9.75
N TYR A 532 5.52 17.66 8.80
CA TYR A 532 5.61 18.95 8.09
C TYR A 532 5.36 20.14 9.01
N TYR A 533 4.59 19.93 10.08
CA TYR A 533 4.24 20.95 11.08
C TYR A 533 4.93 20.75 12.42
N ARG A 534 5.66 19.64 12.61
CA ARG A 534 6.63 19.49 13.69
C ARG A 534 7.97 20.08 13.22
N LYS A 535 8.73 20.62 14.17
CA LYS A 535 10.02 21.28 13.94
C LYS A 535 11.11 20.39 13.30
N ILE A 536 10.89 19.07 13.12
CA ILE A 536 11.88 18.08 12.65
C ILE A 536 11.15 16.90 11.98
N ILE A 537 11.74 16.33 10.92
CA ILE A 537 11.34 15.03 10.33
C ILE A 537 12.04 13.89 11.08
N TRP A 538 11.29 12.95 11.65
CA TRP A 538 11.81 11.75 12.31
C TRP A 538 11.36 10.47 11.56
N PRO A 539 12.23 9.45 11.39
CA PRO A 539 13.65 9.44 11.74
C PRO A 539 14.57 10.12 10.71
N GLN A 540 15.57 10.83 11.23
CA GLN A 540 16.68 11.38 10.44
C GLN A 540 17.65 10.26 10.10
N GLY A 541 18.17 10.26 8.88
CA GLY A 541 19.13 9.22 8.48
C GLY A 541 20.47 9.47 9.12
N GLN A 542 21.16 8.40 9.50
CA GLN A 542 22.48 8.45 10.10
C GLN A 542 23.43 7.51 9.35
N HIS A 543 24.58 8.06 8.96
CA HIS A 543 25.55 7.48 8.05
C HIS A 543 26.98 7.81 8.51
N ILE A 544 27.98 7.19 7.89
CA ILE A 544 29.40 7.37 8.21
C ILE A 544 30.04 8.20 7.10
N GLY A 545 30.59 9.36 7.42
CA GLY A 545 31.38 10.18 6.50
C GLY A 545 32.87 9.86 6.61
N ILE A 546 33.55 9.66 5.49
CA ILE A 546 35.00 9.42 5.47
C ILE A 546 35.67 10.16 4.31
N SER A 547 36.99 10.37 4.41
CA SER A 547 37.80 10.85 3.30
C SER A 547 38.02 9.77 2.24
N ARG A 548 38.42 10.18 1.03
CA ARG A 548 38.77 9.25 -0.06
C ARG A 548 39.95 8.36 0.34
N SER A 549 41.00 8.94 0.90
CA SER A 549 42.17 8.20 1.39
C SER A 549 41.76 7.11 2.39
N THR A 550 40.87 7.43 3.33
CA THR A 550 40.31 6.47 4.30
C THR A 550 39.52 5.36 3.60
N TYR A 551 38.72 5.69 2.58
CA TYR A 551 38.01 4.70 1.78
C TYR A 551 38.96 3.74 1.05
N GLU A 552 40.08 4.24 0.51
CA GLU A 552 41.09 3.42 -0.17
C GLU A 552 41.82 2.48 0.81
N SER A 553 42.15 2.98 2.01
CA SER A 553 42.70 2.17 3.10
C SER A 553 41.73 1.07 3.54
N LEU A 554 40.46 1.40 3.79
CA LEU A 554 39.43 0.42 4.14
C LEU A 554 39.26 -0.65 3.05
N CYS A 555 39.28 -0.25 1.77
CA CYS A 555 39.20 -1.21 0.68
C CYS A 555 40.42 -2.15 0.63
N THR A 556 41.61 -1.64 0.93
CA THR A 556 42.84 -2.44 0.92
C THR A 556 42.86 -3.43 2.09
N ASP A 557 42.47 -2.99 3.27
CA ASP A 557 42.36 -3.82 4.46
C ASP A 557 41.34 -4.96 4.27
N GLU A 558 40.18 -4.64 3.68
CA GLU A 558 39.12 -5.61 3.38
C GLU A 558 39.34 -6.40 2.07
N LYS A 559 40.50 -6.20 1.42
CA LYS A 559 40.89 -6.84 0.15
C LYS A 559 39.80 -6.70 -0.94
N LYS A 560 39.18 -5.53 -1.02
CA LYS A 560 38.17 -5.16 -2.02
C LYS A 560 38.78 -4.31 -3.13
N ASN A 561 38.18 -4.38 -4.31
CA ASN A 561 38.59 -3.54 -5.44
C ASN A 561 38.28 -2.06 -5.15
N ILE A 562 39.26 -1.19 -5.38
CA ILE A 562 39.11 0.26 -5.26
C ILE A 562 38.44 0.79 -6.53
N SER A 563 37.38 1.59 -6.34
CA SER A 563 36.67 2.22 -7.45
C SER A 563 37.35 3.52 -7.86
N ASN A 564 37.52 3.73 -9.16
CA ASN A 564 38.18 4.93 -9.68
C ASN A 564 37.16 6.05 -9.90
N PHE A 565 37.20 7.07 -9.05
CA PHE A 565 36.42 8.31 -9.18
C PHE A 565 37.26 9.48 -8.69
N THR A 566 36.81 10.72 -8.93
CA THR A 566 37.41 11.96 -8.39
C THR A 566 36.29 12.82 -7.86
N LEU A 567 36.52 13.50 -6.73
CA LEU A 567 35.51 14.27 -6.02
C LEU A 567 35.96 15.72 -5.85
N SER A 568 35.05 16.63 -6.15
CA SER A 568 35.15 18.05 -5.80
C SER A 568 34.49 18.30 -4.42
N GLU A 569 34.60 19.52 -3.87
CA GLU A 569 34.06 19.85 -2.52
C GLU A 569 32.54 19.61 -2.37
N ASP A 570 31.74 19.87 -3.41
CA ASP A 570 30.27 19.69 -3.39
C ASP A 570 29.79 18.29 -3.80
N GLU A 571 30.73 17.39 -4.08
CA GLU A 571 30.47 16.08 -4.67
C GLU A 571 30.72 14.96 -3.68
N ILE A 572 29.84 13.98 -3.67
CA ILE A 572 29.95 12.81 -2.80
C ILE A 572 29.88 11.51 -3.60
N TYR A 573 30.51 10.48 -3.03
CA TYR A 573 30.38 9.10 -3.48
C TYR A 573 29.74 8.25 -2.37
N VAL A 574 28.76 7.41 -2.72
CA VAL A 574 27.99 6.65 -1.73
C VAL A 574 28.33 5.17 -1.82
N VAL A 575 28.76 4.60 -0.71
CA VAL A 575 29.09 3.17 -0.58
C VAL A 575 28.08 2.53 0.36
N TYR A 576 27.11 1.83 -0.24
CA TYR A 576 26.03 1.16 0.46
C TYR A 576 26.54 -0.08 1.21
N GLN A 577 26.37 -0.07 2.53
CA GLN A 577 26.60 -1.20 3.43
C GLN A 577 25.38 -2.13 3.43
N GLU A 578 25.10 -2.72 2.26
CA GLU A 578 23.88 -3.49 1.98
C GLU A 578 24.19 -4.93 1.56
N ASP A 579 23.25 -5.82 1.87
CA ASP A 579 23.18 -7.16 1.28
C ASP A 579 22.37 -7.17 -0.02
N CYS A 580 22.61 -8.12 -0.93
CA CYS A 580 21.86 -8.27 -2.18
C CYS A 580 20.36 -8.55 -1.96
N SER A 581 19.97 -9.06 -0.80
CA SER A 581 18.56 -9.32 -0.47
C SER A 581 17.80 -8.05 -0.12
N VAL A 582 18.49 -6.99 0.31
CA VAL A 582 17.91 -5.69 0.65
C VAL A 582 17.33 -5.04 -0.62
N LYS A 583 16.17 -4.41 -0.46
CA LYS A 583 15.53 -3.67 -1.56
C LYS A 583 16.35 -2.44 -1.87
N ALA A 584 16.57 -2.11 -3.13
CA ALA A 584 17.28 -0.89 -3.47
C ALA A 584 16.53 0.33 -2.93
N HIS A 585 17.24 1.28 -2.34
CA HIS A 585 16.70 2.55 -1.85
C HIS A 585 17.69 3.71 -2.04
N PRO A 586 17.21 4.97 -2.03
CA PRO A 586 18.11 6.11 -1.96
C PRO A 586 18.88 6.14 -0.63
N LEU A 587 19.93 6.96 -0.58
CA LEU A 587 20.57 7.36 0.68
C LEU A 587 19.62 8.19 1.56
N GLU A 588 18.71 8.95 0.94
CA GLU A 588 17.74 9.80 1.63
C GLU A 588 16.34 9.64 1.00
N TRP A 589 15.31 9.46 1.83
CA TRP A 589 13.94 9.20 1.40
C TRP A 589 13.11 10.47 1.12
N TYR A 590 13.59 11.65 1.52
CA TYR A 590 12.83 12.88 1.42
C TYR A 590 12.52 13.25 -0.05
N MET A 591 11.23 13.20 -0.41
CA MET A 591 10.70 13.64 -1.71
C MET A 591 11.32 12.99 -2.96
N ASN A 592 12.00 11.85 -2.84
CA ASN A 592 12.62 11.11 -3.95
C ASN A 592 13.49 12.00 -4.87
N ARG A 593 14.32 12.86 -4.27
CA ARG A 593 15.17 13.83 -4.97
C ARG A 593 16.35 13.15 -5.68
N ARG A 594 17.00 13.89 -6.59
CA ARG A 594 18.23 13.42 -7.27
C ARG A 594 19.49 13.70 -6.45
N THR A 595 19.49 14.83 -5.75
CA THR A 595 20.56 15.27 -4.85
C THR A 595 20.06 15.10 -3.43
N PRO A 596 20.66 14.20 -2.63
CA PRO A 596 20.31 14.05 -1.23
C PRO A 596 20.72 15.29 -0.44
N PHE A 597 19.91 15.63 0.57
CA PHE A 597 20.16 16.72 1.50
C PHE A 597 20.86 16.12 2.72
N ILE A 598 22.12 16.52 2.90
CA ILE A 598 23.01 15.86 3.85
C ILE A 598 23.70 16.92 4.68
N LYS A 599 23.86 16.63 5.96
CA LYS A 599 24.54 17.43 6.96
C LYS A 599 25.64 16.62 7.62
N GLU A 600 26.75 17.25 7.92
CA GLU A 600 27.80 16.71 8.76
C GLU A 600 27.44 16.86 10.26
N GLY A 601 27.72 15.82 11.03
CA GLY A 601 27.47 15.71 12.46
C GLY A 601 26.12 15.09 12.85
N GLN A 602 25.85 15.08 14.16
CA GLN A 602 24.67 14.46 14.77
C GLN A 602 23.33 15.01 14.24
N PRO A 603 22.23 14.22 14.37
CA PRO A 603 20.88 14.66 14.01
C PRO A 603 20.49 15.95 14.74
N LEU A 604 19.62 16.74 14.12
CA LEU A 604 19.19 18.01 14.72
C LEU A 604 17.96 17.80 15.60
N ARG A 605 17.97 18.33 16.84
CA ARG A 605 16.75 18.46 17.68
C ARG A 605 15.82 19.58 17.20
N TRP A 606 16.25 20.38 16.23
CA TRP A 606 15.46 21.48 15.68
C TRP A 606 16.07 22.02 14.38
N TYR A 607 15.26 22.30 13.37
CA TYR A 607 15.63 23.16 12.24
C TYR A 607 14.40 23.87 11.65
N ASN A 608 14.58 24.98 10.94
CA ASN A 608 13.49 25.62 10.21
C ASN A 608 13.16 24.81 8.93
N PRO A 609 11.95 24.24 8.78
CA PRO A 609 11.59 23.44 7.61
C PRO A 609 11.63 24.22 6.29
N PHE A 610 11.43 25.54 6.33
CA PHE A 610 11.41 26.41 5.15
C PHE A 610 12.81 26.86 4.71
N ALA A 611 13.78 26.88 5.62
CA ALA A 611 15.19 27.17 5.35
C ALA A 611 16.05 25.90 5.47
N ARG A 612 15.45 24.72 5.25
CA ARG A 612 16.10 23.43 5.50
C ARG A 612 17.38 23.24 4.69
N GLU A 613 17.43 23.77 3.48
CA GLU A 613 18.60 23.69 2.60
C GLU A 613 19.83 24.38 3.23
N ASN A 614 19.64 25.30 4.18
CA ASN A 614 20.74 25.90 4.94
C ASN A 614 21.29 24.96 6.02
N TYR A 615 20.48 24.02 6.52
CA TYR A 615 20.87 23.05 7.54
C TYR A 615 21.32 21.72 6.94
N TYR A 616 20.67 21.29 5.85
CA TYR A 616 21.00 20.10 5.07
C TYR A 616 21.27 20.52 3.63
N PRO A 617 22.51 20.95 3.32
CA PRO A 617 22.86 21.34 1.96
C PRO A 617 22.69 20.18 0.96
N PRO A 618 22.22 20.47 -0.27
CA PRO A 618 22.15 19.47 -1.32
C PRO A 618 23.55 19.06 -1.77
N ARG A 619 23.83 17.75 -1.78
CA ARG A 619 25.08 17.20 -2.32
C ARG A 619 24.86 16.53 -3.67
N LYS A 620 25.83 16.65 -4.57
CA LYS A 620 25.78 15.98 -5.88
C LYS A 620 26.42 14.60 -5.78
N VAL A 621 25.65 13.55 -6.06
CA VAL A 621 26.15 12.17 -6.06
C VAL A 621 26.77 11.85 -7.42
N ILE A 622 28.09 11.64 -7.46
CA ILE A 622 28.81 11.30 -8.70
C ILE A 622 28.72 9.81 -9.02
N GLY A 623 28.74 8.97 -7.99
CA GLY A 623 28.65 7.53 -8.14
C GLY A 623 28.15 6.85 -6.88
N GLN A 624 27.70 5.61 -7.07
CA GLN A 624 27.14 4.78 -6.02
C GLN A 624 27.57 3.33 -6.26
N GLU A 625 27.88 2.63 -5.18
CA GLU A 625 28.18 1.20 -5.22
C GLU A 625 27.67 0.48 -3.97
N ARG A 626 27.51 -0.84 -4.06
CA ARG A 626 27.29 -1.72 -2.91
C ARG A 626 28.59 -2.43 -2.59
N LYS A 627 29.13 -2.20 -1.39
CA LYS A 627 30.35 -2.84 -0.90
C LYS A 627 30.36 -2.79 0.62
N VAL A 628 30.37 -3.96 1.25
CA VAL A 628 30.45 -4.08 2.70
C VAL A 628 31.90 -3.90 3.13
N LEU A 629 32.16 -2.87 3.94
CA LEU A 629 33.45 -2.49 4.50
C LEU A 629 33.41 -2.49 6.04
N THR A 630 32.34 -1.98 6.64
CA THR A 630 32.18 -1.92 8.10
C THR A 630 31.28 -3.04 8.61
N GLY A 631 30.15 -3.26 7.93
CA GLY A 631 29.16 -4.26 8.28
C GLY A 631 27.76 -3.83 7.86
N VAL A 632 26.85 -4.78 7.66
CA VAL A 632 25.46 -4.49 7.29
C VAL A 632 24.63 -4.24 8.56
N PHE A 633 24.66 -3.01 9.07
CA PHE A 633 23.89 -2.59 10.25
C PHE A 633 22.48 -2.11 9.87
N GLU A 634 21.56 -2.09 10.84
CA GLU A 634 20.15 -1.67 10.66
C GLU A 634 19.49 -2.23 9.38
N ARG A 635 19.65 -3.54 9.13
CA ARG A 635 19.10 -4.24 7.95
C ARG A 635 19.61 -3.71 6.60
N GLY A 636 20.68 -2.92 6.61
CA GLY A 636 21.24 -2.24 5.45
C GLY A 636 20.41 -1.04 5.01
N ILE A 637 19.65 -0.38 5.88
CA ILE A 637 18.89 0.84 5.52
C ILE A 637 19.68 2.13 5.85
N GLN A 638 20.45 2.10 6.94
CA GLN A 638 21.27 3.21 7.41
C GLN A 638 22.74 2.78 7.58
N GLU A 639 23.57 3.62 8.20
CA GLU A 639 25.01 3.37 8.42
C GLU A 639 25.80 3.12 7.13
N HIS A 640 25.34 3.71 6.03
CA HIS A 640 26.08 3.75 4.77
C HIS A 640 27.28 4.69 4.84
N ILE A 641 28.25 4.47 3.97
CA ILE A 641 29.45 5.29 3.91
C ILE A 641 29.27 6.38 2.85
N VAL A 642 29.48 7.63 3.24
CA VAL A 642 29.53 8.82 2.38
C VAL A 642 30.98 9.25 2.27
N VAL A 643 31.53 9.20 1.07
CA VAL A 643 32.93 9.55 0.81
C VAL A 643 33.00 10.98 0.30
N PHE A 644 33.85 11.78 0.94
CA PHE A 644 34.17 13.16 0.59
C PHE A 644 35.56 13.26 -0.05
N SER A 645 35.86 14.39 -0.70
CA SER A 645 37.23 14.70 -1.10
C SER A 645 38.12 14.86 0.13
N ASP A 646 39.41 14.51 0.01
CA ASP A 646 40.35 14.64 1.13
C ASP A 646 40.48 16.10 1.58
N ASP A 647 40.52 17.04 0.64
CA ASP A 647 40.59 18.48 0.92
C ASP A 647 39.37 18.96 1.72
N TYR A 648 38.16 18.54 1.32
CA TYR A 648 36.93 18.93 2.02
C TYR A 648 36.86 18.29 3.41
N PHE A 649 37.17 17.00 3.51
CA PHE A 649 37.13 16.28 4.78
C PHE A 649 38.10 16.87 5.81
N ASN A 650 39.29 17.28 5.38
CA ASN A 650 40.30 17.88 6.26
C ASN A 650 39.90 19.27 6.76
N GLN A 651 38.99 19.98 6.08
CA GLN A 651 38.46 21.27 6.54
C GLN A 651 37.39 21.13 7.64
N LEU A 652 36.84 19.92 7.83
CA LEU A 652 35.80 19.64 8.81
C LEU A 652 36.42 19.44 10.20
N HIS A 653 36.63 20.54 10.92
CA HIS A 653 37.03 20.51 12.33
C HIS A 653 35.82 20.75 13.24
N ASP A 654 35.83 20.16 14.44
CA ASP A 654 34.82 20.36 15.50
C ASP A 654 33.37 20.04 15.10
N VAL A 655 33.16 18.99 14.30
CA VAL A 655 31.83 18.52 13.94
C VAL A 655 31.24 17.66 15.06
N ASP A 656 30.02 17.99 15.51
CA ASP A 656 29.31 17.25 16.56
C ASP A 656 29.12 15.77 16.21
N GLY A 657 29.54 14.85 17.09
CA GLY A 657 29.32 13.41 16.98
C GLY A 657 30.60 12.57 17.01
N PRO A 658 30.49 11.23 16.81
CA PRO A 658 31.66 10.36 16.75
C PRO A 658 32.56 10.73 15.57
N SER A 659 33.87 10.81 15.85
CA SER A 659 34.89 11.25 14.90
C SER A 659 35.92 10.17 14.55
N VAL A 660 35.88 9.02 15.24
CA VAL A 660 36.79 7.91 15.00
C VAL A 660 36.03 6.60 14.92
N LEU A 661 36.31 5.84 13.86
CA LEU A 661 35.80 4.50 13.64
C LEU A 661 36.84 3.49 14.11
N TYR A 662 36.51 2.70 15.12
CA TYR A 662 37.38 1.64 15.64
C TYR A 662 36.87 0.27 15.21
N PHE A 663 37.78 -0.54 14.67
CA PHE A 663 37.59 -1.98 14.50
C PHE A 663 38.38 -2.71 15.57
N VAL A 664 37.69 -3.53 16.35
CA VAL A 664 38.26 -4.27 17.47
C VAL A 664 38.07 -5.75 17.18
N ASP A 665 39.15 -6.43 16.83
CA ASP A 665 39.18 -7.87 16.55
C ASP A 665 39.89 -8.59 17.69
N CYS A 666 39.20 -9.48 18.41
CA CYS A 666 39.76 -10.15 19.59
C CYS A 666 39.74 -11.68 19.46
N LEU A 667 40.48 -12.36 20.34
CA LEU A 667 40.44 -13.81 20.43
C LEU A 667 39.26 -14.24 21.31
N GLU A 668 38.66 -15.41 21.03
CA GLU A 668 37.50 -15.94 21.75
C GLU A 668 37.65 -15.91 23.29
N LYS A 669 38.86 -16.14 23.80
CA LYS A 669 39.21 -16.11 25.23
C LYS A 669 39.03 -14.73 25.88
N ASN A 670 39.19 -13.65 25.10
CA ASN A 670 39.18 -12.27 25.58
C ASN A 670 37.81 -11.59 25.38
N LYS A 671 36.88 -12.19 24.63
CA LYS A 671 35.56 -11.61 24.29
C LYS A 671 34.79 -11.09 25.50
N LYS A 672 34.73 -11.87 26.58
CA LYS A 672 34.01 -11.46 27.80
C LYS A 672 34.59 -10.21 28.46
N GLU A 673 35.90 -10.05 28.39
CA GLU A 673 36.59 -8.90 28.98
C GLU A 673 36.41 -7.66 28.09
N VAL A 674 36.53 -7.83 26.77
CA VAL A 674 36.25 -6.79 25.77
C VAL A 674 34.79 -6.33 25.84
N GLU A 675 33.82 -7.24 25.90
CA GLU A 675 32.39 -6.91 26.04
C GLU A 675 32.11 -6.13 27.33
N LYS A 676 32.80 -6.43 28.42
CA LYS A 676 32.67 -5.67 29.66
C LYS A 676 33.14 -4.23 29.46
N VAL A 677 34.29 -4.02 28.81
CA VAL A 677 34.80 -2.68 28.48
C VAL A 677 33.85 -1.93 27.54
N LEU A 678 33.40 -2.59 26.46
CA LEU A 678 32.49 -2.01 25.48
C LEU A 678 31.10 -1.70 26.06
N SER A 679 30.62 -2.47 27.02
CA SER A 679 29.35 -2.18 27.71
C SER A 679 29.42 -0.88 28.53
N VAL A 680 30.59 -0.59 29.13
CA VAL A 680 30.83 0.69 29.82
C VAL A 680 30.87 1.82 28.81
N PHE A 681 31.58 1.64 27.69
CA PHE A 681 31.60 2.59 26.57
C PHE A 681 30.18 2.90 26.05
N ALA A 682 29.35 1.88 25.80
CA ALA A 682 27.97 2.09 25.38
C ALA A 682 27.11 2.82 26.41
N SER A 683 27.36 2.59 27.71
CA SER A 683 26.64 3.30 28.78
C SER A 683 26.98 4.79 28.84
N ARG A 684 28.23 5.16 28.52
CA ARG A 684 28.69 6.55 28.42
C ARG A 684 28.00 7.29 27.27
N HIS A 685 27.85 6.61 26.12
CA HIS A 685 27.28 7.18 24.89
C HIS A 685 25.81 6.80 24.66
N MET A 686 25.06 6.52 25.72
CA MET A 686 23.65 6.12 25.61
C MET A 686 22.77 7.24 25.03
N GLU A 687 23.21 8.51 25.11
CA GLU A 687 22.52 9.64 24.48
C GLU A 687 22.49 9.54 22.94
N ASP A 688 23.45 8.87 22.31
CA ASP A 688 23.45 8.68 20.85
C ASP A 688 22.27 7.80 20.40
N SER A 689 21.89 6.83 21.23
CA SER A 689 20.70 6.00 21.02
C SER A 689 19.38 6.74 21.35
N SER A 690 19.42 7.99 21.82
CA SER A 690 18.22 8.84 21.97
C SER A 690 17.66 9.28 20.62
N TRP A 691 18.52 9.34 19.60
CA TRP A 691 18.17 9.68 18.23
C TRP A 691 17.48 8.50 17.56
N ASP A 692 18.15 7.36 17.48
CA ASP A 692 17.58 6.12 16.97
C ASP A 692 18.08 4.96 17.83
N ARG A 693 17.16 4.17 18.42
CA ARG A 693 17.53 3.05 19.30
C ARG A 693 18.11 1.86 18.54
N LEU A 694 17.93 1.81 17.22
CA LEU A 694 18.55 0.79 16.37
C LEU A 694 20.02 1.11 16.08
N ILE A 695 20.41 2.38 16.23
CA ILE A 695 21.78 2.84 16.08
C ILE A 695 22.46 2.79 17.46
N GLN A 696 23.52 1.99 17.51
CA GLN A 696 24.23 1.66 18.75
C GLN A 696 25.65 2.25 18.67
N PRO A 697 26.22 2.69 19.81
CA PRO A 697 27.61 3.18 19.85
C PRO A 697 28.64 2.15 19.37
N TYR A 698 28.35 0.86 19.59
CA TYR A 698 29.11 -0.25 19.03
C TYR A 698 28.21 -1.37 18.53
N TYR A 699 28.72 -2.16 17.60
CA TYR A 699 28.06 -3.33 17.05
C TYR A 699 28.91 -4.59 17.26
N SER A 700 28.31 -5.62 17.86
CA SER A 700 28.90 -6.95 17.97
C SER A 700 28.55 -7.84 16.79
N LYS A 701 29.55 -8.47 16.17
CA LYS A 701 29.38 -9.42 15.07
C LYS A 701 28.48 -10.59 15.44
N THR A 702 28.66 -11.18 16.62
CA THR A 702 27.90 -12.36 17.05
C THR A 702 26.41 -12.03 17.18
N GLU A 703 26.09 -10.90 17.83
CA GLU A 703 24.71 -10.44 17.97
C GLU A 703 24.08 -10.12 16.61
N LYS A 704 24.78 -9.37 15.74
CA LYS A 704 24.24 -8.97 14.44
C LYS A 704 24.07 -10.14 13.47
N ILE A 705 24.92 -11.16 13.55
CA ILE A 705 24.69 -12.42 12.81
C ILE A 705 23.38 -13.06 13.28
N THR A 706 23.18 -13.23 14.60
CA THR A 706 21.97 -13.87 15.12
C THR A 706 20.69 -13.08 14.79
N ASP A 707 20.73 -11.75 14.87
CA ASP A 707 19.61 -10.88 14.50
C ASP A 707 19.29 -11.01 13.01
N MET A 708 20.31 -10.93 12.14
CA MET A 708 20.12 -11.04 10.69
C MET A 708 19.59 -12.41 10.27
N GLU A 709 20.03 -13.50 10.92
CA GLU A 709 19.50 -14.84 10.68
C GLU A 709 18.02 -14.94 11.06
N ALA A 710 17.65 -14.44 12.24
CA ALA A 710 16.27 -14.43 12.71
C ALA A 710 15.37 -13.62 11.77
N GLU A 711 15.81 -12.42 11.37
CA GLU A 711 15.09 -11.57 10.44
C GLU A 711 14.91 -12.23 9.08
N ARG A 712 15.99 -12.70 8.46
CA ARG A 712 15.96 -13.38 7.15
C ARG A 712 15.03 -14.59 7.17
N LYS A 713 15.07 -15.40 8.23
CA LYS A 713 14.24 -16.60 8.35
C LYS A 713 12.77 -16.25 8.57
N LEU A 714 12.44 -15.30 9.44
CA LEU A 714 11.07 -14.82 9.61
C LEU A 714 10.52 -14.25 8.29
N GLU A 715 11.35 -13.50 7.58
CA GLU A 715 11.03 -12.94 6.28
C GLU A 715 10.82 -14.00 5.20
N GLN A 716 11.65 -15.05 5.16
CA GLN A 716 11.45 -16.20 4.26
C GLN A 716 10.13 -16.92 4.58
N ILE A 717 9.79 -17.09 5.86
CA ILE A 717 8.54 -17.72 6.28
C ILE A 717 7.34 -16.87 5.85
N SER A 718 7.37 -15.56 6.13
CA SER A 718 6.30 -14.63 5.72
C SER A 718 6.09 -14.68 4.20
N THR A 719 7.16 -14.51 3.42
CA THR A 719 7.09 -14.54 1.95
C THR A 719 6.60 -15.91 1.44
N SER A 720 6.96 -17.03 2.08
CA SER A 720 6.46 -18.36 1.71
C SER A 720 4.95 -18.50 1.91
N ILE A 721 4.44 -18.01 3.05
CA ILE A 721 3.00 -17.98 3.35
C ILE A 721 2.27 -17.12 2.32
N GLU A 722 2.78 -15.92 2.02
CA GLU A 722 2.23 -15.02 1.02
C GLU A 722 2.21 -15.65 -0.38
N MET A 723 3.28 -16.35 -0.78
CA MET A 723 3.36 -17.07 -2.05
C MET A 723 2.28 -18.17 -2.14
N LEU A 724 2.09 -18.96 -1.08
CA LEU A 724 1.04 -19.98 -1.02
C LEU A 724 -0.36 -19.37 -1.08
N LEU A 725 -0.60 -18.29 -0.35
CA LEU A 725 -1.89 -17.57 -0.38
C LEU A 725 -2.18 -16.97 -1.76
N SER A 726 -1.16 -16.44 -2.45
CA SER A 726 -1.31 -15.92 -3.81
C SER A 726 -1.68 -17.02 -4.80
N VAL A 727 -1.06 -18.21 -4.72
CA VAL A 727 -1.46 -19.39 -5.52
C VAL A 727 -2.91 -19.76 -5.22
N PHE A 728 -3.29 -19.79 -3.94
CA PHE A 728 -4.64 -20.12 -3.51
C PHE A 728 -5.67 -19.11 -4.04
N CYS A 729 -5.35 -17.81 -4.05
CA CYS A 729 -6.19 -16.78 -4.65
C CYS A 729 -6.39 -17.02 -6.14
N VAL A 730 -5.33 -17.31 -6.91
CA VAL A 730 -5.44 -17.65 -8.34
C VAL A 730 -6.37 -18.85 -8.55
N PHE A 731 -6.20 -19.92 -7.77
CA PHE A 731 -7.07 -21.09 -7.81
C PHE A 731 -8.55 -20.72 -7.63
N ILE A 732 -8.85 -19.92 -6.62
CA ILE A 732 -10.23 -19.54 -6.28
C ILE A 732 -10.85 -18.63 -7.34
N PHE A 733 -10.14 -17.63 -7.84
CA PHE A 733 -10.68 -16.76 -8.89
C PHE A 733 -10.95 -17.54 -10.18
N CYS A 734 -10.08 -18.51 -10.53
CA CYS A 734 -10.33 -19.42 -11.63
C CYS A 734 -11.51 -20.37 -11.38
N PHE A 735 -11.66 -20.88 -10.15
CA PHE A 735 -12.78 -21.72 -9.75
C PHE A 735 -14.12 -20.97 -9.81
N ILE A 736 -14.14 -19.74 -9.31
CA ILE A 736 -15.33 -18.86 -9.32
C ILE A 736 -15.78 -18.56 -10.75
N LYS A 737 -14.84 -18.33 -11.68
CA LYS A 737 -15.19 -18.20 -13.10
C LYS A 737 -15.97 -19.43 -13.59
N ILE A 738 -15.45 -20.62 -13.28
CA ILE A 738 -16.03 -21.87 -13.77
C ILE A 738 -17.43 -22.07 -13.21
N GLU A 739 -17.63 -21.83 -11.92
CA GLU A 739 -18.95 -21.94 -11.28
C GLU A 739 -19.94 -20.90 -11.80
N PHE A 740 -19.55 -19.62 -11.91
CA PHE A 740 -20.45 -18.57 -12.42
C PHE A 740 -20.87 -18.77 -13.87
N GLU A 741 -19.99 -19.31 -14.71
CA GLU A 741 -20.29 -19.55 -16.12
C GLU A 741 -20.93 -20.93 -16.34
N GLN A 742 -21.11 -21.76 -15.31
CA GLN A 742 -21.47 -23.17 -15.47
C GLN A 742 -22.85 -23.35 -16.13
N GLU A 743 -23.89 -22.67 -15.65
CA GLU A 743 -25.24 -22.76 -16.24
C GLU A 743 -25.29 -22.24 -17.68
N GLU A 744 -24.65 -21.09 -17.92
CA GLU A 744 -24.59 -20.48 -19.25
C GLU A 744 -23.86 -21.41 -20.22
N LYS A 745 -22.75 -22.02 -19.78
CA LYS A 745 -21.98 -22.99 -20.55
C LYS A 745 -22.76 -24.26 -20.83
N GLN A 746 -23.50 -24.79 -19.85
CA GLN A 746 -24.35 -25.97 -20.05
C GLN A 746 -25.40 -25.69 -21.13
N LYS A 747 -26.14 -24.58 -21.02
CA LYS A 747 -27.14 -24.17 -22.02
C LYS A 747 -26.50 -23.98 -23.39
N ARG A 748 -25.37 -23.27 -23.46
CA ARG A 748 -24.59 -23.03 -24.69
C ARG A 748 -24.17 -24.34 -25.35
N PHE A 749 -23.51 -25.25 -24.61
CA PHE A 749 -23.04 -26.51 -25.17
C PHE A 749 -24.18 -27.46 -25.55
N GLN A 750 -25.32 -27.43 -24.84
CA GLN A 750 -26.53 -28.13 -25.26
C GLN A 750 -27.06 -27.61 -26.60
N THR A 751 -27.17 -26.29 -26.77
CA THR A 751 -27.57 -25.68 -28.06
C THR A 751 -26.59 -26.05 -29.18
N LEU A 752 -25.28 -25.97 -28.92
CA LEU A 752 -24.26 -26.35 -29.90
C LEU A 752 -24.33 -27.84 -30.28
N PHE A 753 -24.65 -28.71 -29.32
CA PHE A 753 -24.85 -30.14 -29.57
C PHE A 753 -26.09 -30.38 -30.45
N CYS A 754 -27.19 -29.67 -30.22
CA CYS A 754 -28.38 -29.69 -31.08
C CYS A 754 -28.09 -29.21 -32.50
N LEU A 755 -27.13 -28.30 -32.68
CA LEU A 755 -26.67 -27.79 -33.98
C LEU A 755 -25.63 -28.69 -34.68
N GLY A 756 -25.34 -29.88 -34.12
CA GLY A 756 -24.47 -30.89 -34.75
C GLY A 756 -23.01 -30.89 -34.29
N MET A 757 -22.66 -30.19 -33.20
CA MET A 757 -21.28 -30.18 -32.69
C MET A 757 -20.88 -31.50 -32.02
N HIS A 758 -19.75 -32.09 -32.44
CA HIS A 758 -19.27 -33.37 -31.90
C HIS A 758 -18.62 -33.24 -30.51
N LYS A 759 -18.65 -34.32 -29.71
CA LYS A 759 -18.01 -34.37 -28.36
C LYS A 759 -16.51 -34.04 -28.38
N LYS A 760 -15.78 -34.36 -29.45
CA LYS A 760 -14.35 -34.01 -29.60
C LYS A 760 -14.15 -32.50 -29.74
N GLN A 761 -15.04 -31.82 -30.47
CA GLN A 761 -15.02 -30.36 -30.64
C GLN A 761 -15.38 -29.65 -29.34
N VAL A 762 -16.33 -30.19 -28.55
CA VAL A 762 -16.65 -29.68 -27.20
C VAL A 762 -15.40 -29.69 -26.29
N LYS A 763 -14.70 -30.83 -26.21
CA LYS A 763 -13.48 -30.95 -25.38
C LYS A 763 -12.39 -29.97 -25.81
N HIS A 764 -12.18 -29.83 -27.12
CA HIS A 764 -11.19 -28.92 -27.69
C HIS A 764 -11.53 -27.45 -27.41
N SER A 765 -12.80 -27.07 -27.59
CA SER A 765 -13.31 -25.72 -27.32
C SER A 765 -13.17 -25.37 -25.84
N LEU A 766 -13.56 -26.29 -24.94
CA LEU A 766 -13.43 -26.11 -23.49
C LEU A 766 -11.97 -25.93 -23.05
N TRP A 767 -11.07 -26.80 -23.53
CA TRP A 767 -9.64 -26.70 -23.25
C TRP A 767 -9.08 -25.35 -23.69
N ARG A 768 -9.37 -24.93 -24.93
CA ARG A 768 -8.93 -23.65 -25.48
C ARG A 768 -9.43 -22.46 -24.66
N GLU A 769 -10.67 -22.50 -24.18
CA GLU A 769 -11.27 -21.44 -23.37
C GLU A 769 -10.56 -21.30 -22.00
N ILE A 770 -10.38 -22.40 -21.27
CA ILE A 770 -9.72 -22.41 -19.96
C ILE A 770 -8.25 -22.02 -20.09
N CYS A 771 -7.53 -22.62 -21.05
CA CYS A 771 -6.13 -22.29 -21.30
C CYS A 771 -5.96 -20.82 -21.66
N ARG A 772 -6.82 -20.25 -22.51
CA ARG A 772 -6.71 -18.82 -22.84
C ARG A 772 -6.98 -17.94 -21.62
N PHE A 773 -7.93 -18.31 -20.76
CA PHE A 773 -8.24 -17.53 -19.56
C PHE A 773 -7.07 -17.49 -18.57
N ILE A 774 -6.37 -18.60 -18.36
CA ILE A 774 -5.27 -18.71 -17.38
C ILE A 774 -3.92 -18.33 -18.01
N SER A 775 -3.60 -18.84 -19.20
CA SER A 775 -2.28 -18.67 -19.80
C SER A 775 -2.03 -17.26 -20.32
N LEU A 776 -3.04 -16.52 -20.78
CA LEU A 776 -2.83 -15.14 -21.25
C LEU A 776 -2.33 -14.20 -20.13
N PRO A 777 -3.00 -14.07 -18.98
CA PRO A 777 -2.49 -13.24 -17.88
C PRO A 777 -1.17 -13.79 -17.32
N LEU A 778 -0.96 -15.12 -17.32
CA LEU A 778 0.28 -15.73 -16.88
C LEU A 778 1.48 -15.35 -17.76
N ILE A 779 1.36 -15.49 -19.09
CA ILE A 779 2.43 -15.15 -20.05
C ILE A 779 2.75 -13.65 -19.94
N PHE A 780 1.72 -12.81 -19.87
CA PHE A 780 1.93 -11.36 -19.73
C PHE A 780 2.58 -10.99 -18.39
N ALA A 781 2.22 -11.67 -17.29
CA ALA A 781 2.89 -11.50 -16.01
C ALA A 781 4.36 -11.92 -16.07
N TYR A 782 4.69 -13.04 -16.74
CA TYR A 782 6.07 -13.47 -16.94
C TYR A 782 6.90 -12.46 -17.73
N THR A 783 6.39 -11.98 -18.87
CA THR A 783 7.13 -11.03 -19.71
C THR A 783 7.39 -9.73 -18.94
N LEU A 784 6.38 -9.21 -18.25
CA LEU A 784 6.52 -7.99 -17.47
C LEU A 784 7.43 -8.21 -16.24
N ALA A 785 7.35 -9.35 -15.57
CA ALA A 785 8.17 -9.67 -14.40
C ALA A 785 9.65 -9.76 -14.79
N THR A 786 9.99 -10.40 -15.92
CA THR A 786 11.37 -10.45 -16.42
C THR A 786 11.96 -9.05 -16.62
N VAL A 787 11.19 -8.13 -17.22
CA VAL A 787 11.62 -6.73 -17.41
C VAL A 787 11.89 -6.08 -16.05
N VAL A 788 10.96 -6.20 -15.09
CA VAL A 788 11.10 -5.59 -13.76
C VAL A 788 12.29 -6.16 -12.99
N VAL A 789 12.46 -7.48 -12.99
CA VAL A 789 13.58 -8.18 -12.31
C VAL A 789 14.93 -7.71 -12.85
N THR A 790 15.08 -7.58 -14.17
CA THR A 790 16.35 -7.13 -14.76
C THR A 790 16.75 -5.73 -14.28
N PHE A 791 15.77 -4.83 -14.10
CA PHE A 791 16.03 -3.50 -13.56
C PHE A 791 16.31 -3.51 -12.06
N ILE A 792 15.62 -4.35 -11.29
CA ILE A 792 15.91 -4.53 -9.85
C ILE A 792 17.37 -4.95 -9.66
N TRP A 793 17.89 -5.87 -10.48
CA TRP A 793 19.26 -6.37 -10.35
C TRP A 793 20.28 -5.27 -10.62
N LYS A 794 20.00 -4.44 -11.62
CA LYS A 794 20.82 -3.25 -11.90
C LYS A 794 20.77 -2.25 -10.74
N MET A 795 19.60 -2.01 -10.14
CA MET A 795 19.44 -1.07 -9.03
C MET A 795 20.09 -1.54 -7.73
N ARG A 796 20.12 -2.86 -7.48
CA ARG A 796 20.74 -3.47 -6.29
C ARG A 796 22.26 -3.68 -6.40
N PHE A 797 22.88 -3.25 -7.50
CA PHE A 797 24.33 -3.44 -7.75
C PHE A 797 24.76 -4.91 -7.57
N VAL A 798 24.01 -5.85 -8.14
CA VAL A 798 24.30 -7.28 -8.06
C VAL A 798 25.54 -7.59 -8.91
N THR A 799 26.56 -8.24 -8.33
CA THR A 799 27.77 -8.63 -9.05
C THR A 799 27.50 -9.78 -10.01
N GLY A 800 28.39 -10.01 -10.99
CA GLY A 800 28.22 -11.09 -11.97
C GLY A 800 28.09 -12.49 -11.36
N ALA A 801 28.87 -12.77 -10.31
CA ALA A 801 28.83 -14.06 -9.61
C ALA A 801 27.52 -14.26 -8.82
N GLU A 802 27.09 -13.24 -8.06
CA GLU A 802 25.81 -13.25 -7.34
C GLU A 802 24.62 -13.35 -8.30
N SER A 803 24.69 -12.66 -9.44
CA SER A 803 23.66 -12.65 -10.48
C SER A 803 23.33 -14.07 -10.96
N ARG A 804 24.35 -14.91 -11.17
CA ARG A 804 24.14 -16.30 -11.58
C ARG A 804 23.35 -17.10 -10.54
N LYS A 805 23.72 -17.02 -9.26
CA LYS A 805 23.02 -17.74 -8.18
C LYS A 805 21.57 -17.27 -8.05
N LEU A 806 21.38 -15.95 -8.10
CA LEU A 806 20.06 -15.31 -8.05
C LEU A 806 19.14 -15.75 -9.20
N TRP A 807 19.63 -15.70 -10.45
CA TRP A 807 18.87 -16.13 -11.61
C TRP A 807 18.53 -17.62 -11.58
N MET A 808 19.46 -18.49 -11.16
CA MET A 808 19.17 -19.91 -11.01
C MET A 808 18.05 -20.16 -10.02
N THR A 809 18.10 -19.56 -8.82
CA THR A 809 17.05 -19.69 -7.81
C THR A 809 15.71 -19.14 -8.31
N LEU A 810 15.72 -17.99 -8.97
CA LEU A 810 14.50 -17.39 -9.51
C LEU A 810 13.85 -18.26 -10.59
N ILE A 811 14.65 -18.78 -11.53
CA ILE A 811 14.18 -19.69 -12.59
C ILE A 811 13.58 -20.96 -12.01
N ILE A 812 14.16 -21.51 -10.93
CA ILE A 812 13.60 -22.69 -10.24
C ILE A 812 12.21 -22.35 -9.67
N ILE A 813 12.08 -21.23 -8.94
CA ILE A 813 10.79 -20.80 -8.36
C ILE A 813 9.75 -20.59 -9.46
N TRP A 814 10.13 -19.92 -10.54
CA TRP A 814 9.27 -19.67 -11.70
C TRP A 814 8.85 -20.98 -12.38
N THR A 815 9.78 -21.90 -12.58
CA THR A 815 9.48 -23.21 -13.20
C THR A 815 8.49 -24.01 -12.36
N ILE A 816 8.69 -24.07 -11.03
CA ILE A 816 7.76 -24.71 -10.10
C ILE A 816 6.38 -24.05 -10.18
N TYR A 817 6.32 -22.71 -10.19
CA TYR A 817 5.06 -21.99 -10.32
C TYR A 817 4.36 -22.28 -11.65
N LEU A 818 5.10 -22.30 -12.77
CA LEU A 818 4.55 -22.64 -14.09
C LEU A 818 3.96 -24.05 -14.10
N LEU A 819 4.68 -25.04 -13.57
CA LEU A 819 4.20 -26.43 -13.44
C LEU A 819 2.90 -26.49 -12.60
N LEU A 820 2.85 -25.75 -11.49
CA LEU A 820 1.67 -25.66 -10.64
C LEU A 820 0.47 -25.03 -11.37
N GLN A 821 0.69 -23.99 -12.17
CA GLN A 821 -0.36 -23.36 -12.99
C GLN A 821 -0.84 -24.29 -14.13
N MET A 822 0.05 -25.08 -14.72
CA MET A 822 -0.33 -26.10 -15.71
C MET A 822 -1.17 -27.22 -15.08
N LEU A 823 -0.76 -27.72 -13.91
CA LEU A 823 -1.53 -28.68 -13.12
C LEU A 823 -2.91 -28.13 -12.77
N LEU A 824 -2.96 -26.89 -12.29
CA LEU A 824 -4.20 -26.19 -11.98
C LEU A 824 -5.15 -26.13 -13.19
N THR A 825 -4.62 -25.69 -14.35
CA THR A 825 -5.38 -25.62 -15.60
C THR A 825 -5.98 -26.99 -15.97
N PHE A 826 -5.19 -28.06 -15.81
CA PHE A 826 -5.64 -29.42 -16.07
C PHE A 826 -6.73 -29.89 -15.09
N VAL A 827 -6.57 -29.64 -13.79
CA VAL A 827 -7.56 -29.98 -12.76
C VAL A 827 -8.89 -29.28 -13.03
N LEU A 828 -8.84 -27.98 -13.32
CA LEU A 828 -10.03 -27.19 -13.63
C LEU A 828 -10.73 -27.66 -14.92
N TYR A 829 -9.96 -28.00 -15.95
CA TYR A 829 -10.48 -28.60 -17.18
C TYR A 829 -11.20 -29.93 -16.90
N ARG A 830 -10.59 -30.83 -16.12
CA ARG A 830 -11.20 -32.10 -15.73
C ARG A 830 -12.48 -31.91 -14.91
N TYR A 831 -12.45 -31.00 -13.95
CA TYR A 831 -13.60 -30.66 -13.12
C TYR A 831 -14.77 -30.17 -13.97
N GLN A 832 -14.53 -29.21 -14.86
CA GLN A 832 -15.58 -28.66 -15.71
C GLN A 832 -16.11 -29.70 -16.72
N LEU A 833 -15.25 -30.53 -17.28
CA LEU A 833 -15.65 -31.60 -18.20
C LEU A 833 -16.58 -32.61 -17.52
N ASN A 834 -16.31 -32.97 -16.26
CA ASN A 834 -17.16 -33.89 -15.50
C ASN A 834 -18.53 -33.28 -15.19
N ASN A 835 -18.58 -32.00 -14.83
CA ASN A 835 -19.83 -31.30 -14.50
C ASN A 835 -20.71 -30.95 -15.73
N LEU A 836 -20.16 -31.04 -16.95
CA LEU A 836 -20.91 -30.79 -18.18
C LEU A 836 -21.86 -31.95 -18.58
N ASN A 837 -21.94 -33.04 -17.80
CA ASN A 837 -22.93 -34.12 -17.91
C ASN A 837 -23.38 -34.47 -19.35
N LEU A 838 -22.42 -34.66 -20.26
CA LEU A 838 -22.66 -35.08 -21.65
C LEU A 838 -23.19 -36.54 -21.79
N LYS A 839 -23.64 -37.16 -20.70
CA LYS A 839 -24.01 -38.58 -20.63
C LYS A 839 -25.46 -38.86 -21.05
N ASN A 840 -26.39 -37.89 -20.98
CA ASN A 840 -27.81 -38.18 -21.19
C ASN A 840 -28.38 -37.79 -22.58
N GLY A 841 -27.61 -37.11 -23.43
CA GLY A 841 -28.10 -36.60 -24.72
C GLY A 841 -28.07 -37.57 -25.91
N VAL A 842 -27.72 -38.85 -25.72
CA VAL A 842 -27.49 -39.80 -26.84
C VAL A 842 -28.43 -41.03 -26.80
N ARG A 843 -29.45 -41.07 -25.91
CA ARG A 843 -30.45 -42.15 -25.95
C ARG A 843 -31.65 -41.88 -26.88
N GLY A 844 -31.73 -40.72 -27.53
CA GLY A 844 -32.82 -40.39 -28.46
C GLY A 844 -32.32 -40.09 -29.86
N ARG A 845 -32.20 -41.13 -30.70
CA ARG A 845 -32.12 -41.17 -32.18
C ARG A 845 -31.12 -42.22 -32.67
N ARG A 846 -31.45 -43.48 -32.38
CA ARG A 846 -31.30 -44.57 -33.36
C ARG A 846 -32.71 -45.07 -33.65
N ARG A 847 -33.39 -44.39 -34.56
CA ARG A 847 -34.40 -44.92 -35.47
C ARG A 847 -34.36 -44.06 -36.71
#